data_AF-A0A836SK07-F1
#
_entry.id   AF-A0A836SK07-F1
#
_cell.length_a   1.000
_cell.length_b   1.000
_cell.length_c   1.000
_cell.angle_alpha   90.00
_cell.angle_beta   90.00
_cell.angle_gamma   90.00
#
_symmetry.space_group_name_H-M   'P 1'
#
loop_
_entity.id
_entity.type
_entity.pdbx_description
1 polymer ?
#
loop_
_entity_poly.entity_id
_entity_poly.type
_entity_poly.pdbx_seq_one_letter_code
_entity_poly.pdbx_strand_id
1 'polypeptide(L)'
;MNVKKTALATAISFALAAGPVWAKTTTVDGEFILDRTETEAGGVVNLAILGTDKNGAVDLYGERSGAVIIAIVSSDKGVVIGGDPNPGEQASEAVAGGNFAASVRYVKLIQGKGRVHIMYPPGVIGTDTVEVVLQERVANPSGGVEFNEIARTTKTIEVKQSGSKDPISLDVVGFEKARVDLQGETNCLVLETQDNPNDPPGCEFQSKMGGISGAMTAGTAGGQILVMAANPLAAGNVVVTLRKIDNPKVKDANSKDTRLPLTGSDCKSDDGCYEYSYQADMLQGKAVANLDNSVTKAGTYYVEATFDSFEGNSVDLFYADTLEVLSTGTPKALKISSSKKTITKPGDDYNYASGGQIGQGTKIWGVLLDEYGNATSNGAGSGDIKVSLQDAQGVFSNTALNLTIPANSYTGKTEASGSTSTTDSIIGNAKDEILKVGNTSLVAVAVDKQNEPIGSIAPSEPLEIKVVSDGLKVEPILTMPQLAGTEFDAFTVYVTDNKGDVKVDADGKPLDPGPVKLTSGSGEQITVNRKNEAPFHVQGLFRKVTSAGVYMVGDAAGNYGEVMVSITGAGIKPAAATVVELQNAHEVGQSVVNPGEMTLEKRYITRLPESAFRMFDDYGNPVTGQQPLTEDDTGTFTATSANGTVGYNTPEKDYGIPGRVYFEPADAMGHAVTTSDVKSHAVTITYDTTGSGAYAGEDKIQVNFTKPGLGAKSLTVSTNVQAPQELGRIKASIEQDVLPVNSEVALTVEVLDQNDRLFAGKNALVTLQINGKSGDTVTPTVKEITQNRVESTPEVCKTAGGFFDESTSRVDPTDNTVKGTCIETREETKSAGKSMNFSDTAGRKVFAIAVGAQEGQFSLTFADASNPQDGAKVTKTFTVQRKVAPAKTENECKNEGNHWVPGTESCKKLPDVSSAKGPGGASGMVKADGSLGNSNAKIHGGAAHGNADFQQDLPVPITGGASEEFELVGTIIFDDTDVGKKIEVVVLIGLEIITKNTFDTNSVFWFQMYTDDSGNAAFDLANGLGDLTSVGLSYLKPFQTIDSLSEADKVMSVPIVKGSLGGVDTAADPWRIKIYLGYRLPDGSLIYNESPFGFYTDY
;
A
#
# COMPACT_ATOMS: atom_id res chain seq x y z
N MET A 1 31.50 -26.76 66.66
CA MET A 1 30.89 -26.03 65.54
C MET A 1 31.19 -24.53 65.70
N ASN A 2 32.13 -23.98 64.94
CA ASN A 2 32.37 -22.52 64.89
C ASN A 2 33.05 -22.06 63.58
N VAL A 3 32.81 -22.77 62.48
CA VAL A 3 33.44 -22.49 61.16
C VAL A 3 32.50 -21.69 60.23
N LYS A 4 31.25 -21.41 60.65
CA LYS A 4 30.25 -20.69 59.81
C LYS A 4 30.23 -19.17 59.97
N LYS A 5 30.96 -18.57 60.92
CA LYS A 5 30.94 -17.11 61.15
C LYS A 5 32.10 -16.37 60.47
N THR A 6 33.24 -17.00 60.24
CA THR A 6 34.41 -16.34 59.65
C THR A 6 34.30 -16.21 58.14
N ALA A 7 33.78 -17.21 57.41
CA ALA A 7 33.60 -17.12 55.95
C ALA A 7 32.57 -16.06 55.53
N LEU A 8 31.52 -15.85 56.34
CA LEU A 8 30.53 -14.79 56.11
C LEU A 8 31.13 -13.40 56.41
N ALA A 9 31.98 -13.31 57.44
CA ALA A 9 32.68 -12.07 57.77
C ALA A 9 33.74 -11.70 56.71
N THR A 10 34.43 -12.67 56.08
CA THR A 10 35.39 -12.40 54.99
C THR A 10 34.70 -12.03 53.68
N ALA A 11 33.52 -12.61 53.37
CA ALA A 11 32.72 -12.23 52.21
C ALA A 11 32.09 -10.84 52.38
N ILE A 12 31.62 -10.50 53.59
CA ILE A 12 31.07 -9.17 53.92
C ILE A 12 32.20 -8.12 53.97
N SER A 13 33.41 -8.47 54.41
CA SER A 13 34.55 -7.53 54.40
C SER A 13 35.20 -7.37 53.01
N PHE A 14 35.12 -8.35 52.10
CA PHE A 14 35.46 -8.12 50.69
C PHE A 14 34.39 -7.28 49.96
N ALA A 15 33.12 -7.39 50.36
CA ALA A 15 32.04 -6.55 49.85
C ALA A 15 32.00 -5.12 50.45
N LEU A 16 32.61 -4.90 51.62
CA LEU A 16 32.70 -3.59 52.29
C LEU A 16 34.06 -2.89 52.14
N ALA A 17 35.13 -3.62 51.79
CA ALA A 17 36.46 -3.04 51.51
C ALA A 17 36.69 -2.72 50.03
N ALA A 18 35.84 -3.23 49.13
CA ALA A 18 35.62 -2.61 47.84
C ALA A 18 34.65 -1.44 48.07
N GLY A 19 35.12 -0.21 48.01
CA GLY A 19 34.23 0.92 47.69
C GLY A 19 33.42 0.58 46.43
N PRO A 20 32.30 1.27 46.13
CA PRO A 20 31.47 0.92 44.98
C PRO A 20 32.37 0.84 43.76
N VAL A 21 32.59 -0.37 43.23
CA VAL A 21 33.31 -0.56 41.98
C VAL A 21 32.29 -0.17 40.94
N TRP A 22 32.31 1.11 40.55
CA TRP A 22 31.42 1.61 39.51
C TRP A 22 31.71 0.76 38.26
N ALA A 23 30.67 0.16 37.69
CA ALA A 23 30.78 -0.51 36.41
C ALA A 23 31.37 0.53 35.44
N LYS A 24 32.58 0.26 34.94
CA LYS A 24 33.29 1.15 34.02
C LYS A 24 33.45 0.41 32.71
N THR A 25 32.77 0.89 31.68
CA THR A 25 32.91 0.38 30.33
C THR A 25 34.33 0.58 29.80
N THR A 26 34.77 -0.32 28.92
CA THR A 26 35.99 -0.13 28.10
C THR A 26 35.72 0.54 26.76
N THR A 27 34.45 0.81 26.46
CA THR A 27 34.02 1.53 25.26
C THR A 27 34.24 3.01 25.47
N VAL A 28 35.02 3.61 24.59
CA VAL A 28 35.45 5.02 24.72
C VAL A 28 34.99 5.89 23.56
N ASP A 29 34.46 5.29 22.50
CA ASP A 29 33.99 5.98 21.30
C ASP A 29 32.94 5.12 20.56
N GLY A 30 32.36 5.64 19.47
CA GLY A 30 31.42 4.93 18.61
C GLY A 30 31.62 5.20 17.13
N GLU A 31 31.44 4.16 16.31
CA GLU A 31 31.41 4.23 14.85
C GLU A 31 30.00 3.90 14.34
N PHE A 32 29.45 4.74 13.46
CA PHE A 32 28.07 4.66 12.98
C PHE A 32 28.08 4.63 11.46
N ILE A 33 27.59 3.55 10.86
CA ILE A 33 27.75 3.30 9.42
C ILE A 33 26.39 3.03 8.80
N LEU A 34 26.01 3.85 7.83
CA LEU A 34 24.81 3.63 7.01
C LEU A 34 25.10 2.66 5.86
N ASP A 35 24.12 1.86 5.48
CA ASP A 35 24.17 1.09 4.23
C ASP A 35 23.98 1.99 2.99
N ARG A 36 23.38 3.17 3.14
CA ARG A 36 23.25 4.17 2.08
C ARG A 36 22.97 5.53 2.67
N THR A 37 23.45 6.57 1.99
CA THR A 37 23.19 7.98 2.33
C THR A 37 22.06 8.58 1.48
N GLU A 38 21.47 7.81 0.57
CA GLU A 38 20.36 8.22 -0.28
C GLU A 38 19.33 7.09 -0.38
N THR A 39 18.05 7.42 -0.37
CA THR A 39 16.95 6.48 -0.56
C THR A 39 15.78 7.15 -1.27
N GLU A 40 14.82 6.36 -1.75
CA GLU A 40 13.57 6.89 -2.30
C GLU A 40 12.51 7.00 -1.20
N ALA A 41 11.51 7.88 -1.39
CA ALA A 41 10.33 7.91 -0.54
C ALA A 41 9.65 6.53 -0.50
N GLY A 42 9.26 6.05 0.70
CA GLY A 42 8.82 4.66 0.90
C GLY A 42 9.97 3.66 1.14
N GLY A 43 11.23 4.12 1.05
CA GLY A 43 12.43 3.30 1.22
C GLY A 43 12.88 3.11 2.67
N VAL A 44 13.85 2.24 2.85
CA VAL A 44 14.46 1.90 4.15
C VAL A 44 15.97 2.07 4.07
N VAL A 45 16.56 2.63 5.13
CA VAL A 45 18.01 2.76 5.35
C VAL A 45 18.41 1.99 6.59
N ASN A 46 19.54 1.30 6.57
CA ASN A 46 20.06 0.50 7.67
C ASN A 46 21.23 1.23 8.32
N LEU A 47 21.24 1.28 9.66
CA LEU A 47 22.29 1.91 10.45
C LEU A 47 22.93 0.88 11.38
N ALA A 48 24.24 0.67 11.22
CA ALA A 48 25.06 -0.06 12.17
C ALA A 48 25.61 0.89 13.24
N ILE A 49 25.53 0.46 14.50
CA ILE A 49 25.96 1.20 15.68
C ILE A 49 27.05 0.37 16.36
N LEU A 50 28.28 0.86 16.40
CA LEU A 50 29.43 0.10 16.88
C LEU A 50 30.12 0.85 18.01
N GLY A 51 30.13 0.29 19.23
CA GLY A 51 30.93 0.80 20.34
C GLY A 51 32.38 0.36 20.20
N THR A 52 33.32 1.29 20.23
CA THR A 52 34.75 0.99 20.01
C THR A 52 35.60 1.16 21.25
N ASP A 53 36.62 0.31 21.38
CA ASP A 53 37.64 0.41 22.41
C ASP A 53 38.67 1.49 22.07
N LYS A 54 39.59 1.75 23.00
CA LYS A 54 40.70 2.70 22.82
C LYS A 54 41.66 2.37 21.66
N ASN A 55 41.54 1.20 21.05
CA ASN A 55 42.34 0.79 19.91
C ASN A 55 41.52 0.87 18.60
N GLY A 56 40.31 1.44 18.65
CA GLY A 56 39.36 1.53 17.54
C GLY A 56 38.93 0.17 16.99
N ALA A 57 38.96 -0.88 17.82
CA ALA A 57 38.29 -2.15 17.57
C ALA A 57 36.89 -2.09 18.15
N VAL A 58 35.91 -2.79 17.55
CA VAL A 58 34.61 -2.96 18.20
C VAL A 58 34.82 -3.67 19.54
N ASP A 59 34.34 -3.03 20.61
CA ASP A 59 34.56 -3.46 21.98
C ASP A 59 33.59 -4.58 22.35
N LEU A 60 33.99 -5.81 22.05
CA LEU A 60 33.22 -7.02 22.39
C LEU A 60 33.00 -7.22 23.90
N TYR A 61 33.67 -6.42 24.73
CA TYR A 61 33.74 -6.58 26.18
C TYR A 61 33.36 -5.31 26.95
N GLY A 62 32.87 -4.28 26.28
CA GLY A 62 32.49 -3.00 26.86
C GLY A 62 31.36 -3.10 27.86
N GLU A 63 30.51 -4.12 27.74
CA GLU A 63 29.38 -4.40 28.62
C GLU A 63 29.73 -5.36 29.78
N ARG A 64 31.02 -5.66 30.00
CA ARG A 64 31.44 -6.47 31.16
C ARG A 64 31.27 -5.70 32.47
N SER A 65 31.21 -6.45 33.57
CA SER A 65 31.13 -5.90 34.94
C SER A 65 29.88 -5.05 35.24
N GLY A 66 28.78 -5.28 34.49
CA GLY A 66 27.49 -4.62 34.72
C GLY A 66 27.32 -3.27 34.02
N ALA A 67 28.27 -2.86 33.16
CA ALA A 67 28.10 -1.68 32.31
C ALA A 67 27.08 -1.97 31.20
N VAL A 68 26.18 -1.02 30.93
CA VAL A 68 25.20 -1.12 29.86
C VAL A 68 25.39 0.05 28.91
N ILE A 69 25.66 -0.24 27.64
CA ILE A 69 25.84 0.78 26.61
C ILE A 69 24.57 0.88 25.78
N ILE A 70 24.06 2.10 25.61
CA ILE A 70 22.82 2.39 24.90
C ILE A 70 23.10 3.47 23.86
N ALA A 71 22.61 3.28 22.64
CA ALA A 71 22.56 4.32 21.63
C ALA A 71 21.15 4.91 21.53
N ILE A 72 21.05 6.24 21.57
CA ILE A 72 19.83 7.00 21.32
C ILE A 72 19.85 7.37 19.85
N VAL A 73 18.84 6.94 19.09
CA VAL A 73 18.71 7.26 17.66
C VAL A 73 17.43 8.06 17.44
N SER A 74 17.54 9.16 16.69
CA SER A 74 16.39 9.95 16.26
C SER A 74 16.54 10.37 14.79
N SER A 75 15.41 10.56 14.11
CA SER A 75 15.33 11.00 12.71
C SER A 75 14.24 12.08 12.60
N ASP A 76 14.50 13.12 11.82
CA ASP A 76 13.58 14.25 11.64
C ASP A 76 12.36 13.87 10.78
N LYS A 77 12.59 13.03 9.76
CA LYS A 77 11.60 12.69 8.73
C LYS A 77 11.29 11.20 8.62
N GLY A 78 12.19 10.35 9.08
CA GLY A 78 12.07 8.90 9.05
C GLY A 78 11.54 8.33 10.37
N VAL A 79 11.01 7.11 10.31
CA VAL A 79 10.61 6.33 11.49
C VAL A 79 11.73 5.35 11.82
N VAL A 80 12.34 5.48 13.00
CA VAL A 80 13.37 4.56 13.48
C VAL A 80 12.72 3.27 14.00
N ILE A 81 13.14 2.14 13.44
CA ILE A 81 12.68 0.78 13.72
C ILE A 81 13.86 -0.01 14.29
N GLY A 82 13.64 -0.61 15.47
CA GLY A 82 14.69 -1.25 16.28
C GLY A 82 15.00 -0.44 17.54
N GLY A 83 15.36 -1.13 18.63
CA GLY A 83 15.48 -0.53 19.96
C GLY A 83 14.14 -0.45 20.73
N ASP A 84 14.21 -0.06 22.01
CA ASP A 84 13.05 0.12 22.90
C ASP A 84 12.65 1.61 22.93
N PRO A 85 11.36 1.96 23.03
CA PRO A 85 10.92 3.34 23.27
C PRO A 85 11.37 3.90 24.62
N ASN A 86 11.78 3.04 25.57
CA ASN A 86 12.29 3.46 26.88
C ASN A 86 13.73 3.00 27.09
N PRO A 87 14.56 3.77 27.81
CA PRO A 87 15.95 3.39 28.12
C PRO A 87 16.09 2.28 29.20
N GLY A 88 15.00 1.59 29.56
CA GLY A 88 14.94 0.65 30.70
C GLY A 88 14.82 -0.82 30.29
N GLU A 89 15.43 -1.73 31.07
CA GLU A 89 15.32 -3.19 30.87
C GLU A 89 14.02 -3.79 31.44
N GLN A 90 13.35 -3.09 32.36
CA GLN A 90 12.09 -3.50 32.98
C GLN A 90 11.10 -2.32 33.05
N ALA A 91 9.80 -2.61 32.88
CA ALA A 91 8.74 -1.60 32.95
C ALA A 91 8.67 -0.85 34.31
N SER A 92 9.20 -1.44 35.39
CA SER A 92 9.30 -0.82 36.72
C SER A 92 10.44 0.19 36.86
N GLU A 93 11.34 0.28 35.88
CA GLU A 93 12.45 1.22 35.83
C GLU A 93 12.18 2.42 34.91
N ALA A 94 10.93 2.58 34.44
CA ALA A 94 10.51 3.77 33.72
C ALA A 94 10.88 5.00 34.56
N VAL A 95 11.78 5.83 34.02
CA VAL A 95 12.22 7.06 34.67
C VAL A 95 10.97 7.92 34.86
N ALA A 96 10.49 8.04 36.09
CA ALA A 96 9.33 8.83 36.42
C ALA A 96 9.64 10.31 36.13
N GLY A 97 9.21 10.81 34.97
CA GLY A 97 9.22 12.24 34.66
C GLY A 97 9.75 12.71 33.30
N GLY A 98 10.00 11.83 32.33
CA GLY A 98 10.38 12.24 30.96
C GLY A 98 9.24 12.06 29.95
N ASN A 99 8.78 13.14 29.29
CA ASN A 99 8.05 13.01 28.02
C ASN A 99 9.08 12.68 26.94
N PHE A 100 9.24 11.39 26.61
CA PHE A 100 10.13 10.96 25.54
C PHE A 100 9.41 11.09 24.19
N ALA A 101 10.02 11.79 23.24
CA ALA A 101 9.44 12.00 21.91
C ALA A 101 9.31 10.67 21.16
N ALA A 102 8.18 10.44 20.49
CA ALA A 102 7.90 9.19 19.77
C ALA A 102 8.92 8.86 18.65
N SER A 103 9.68 9.87 18.19
CA SER A 103 10.74 9.80 17.17
C SER A 103 12.08 9.25 17.68
N VAL A 104 12.20 8.98 18.98
CA VAL A 104 13.44 8.49 19.60
C VAL A 104 13.37 6.99 19.89
N ARG A 105 14.47 6.27 19.66
CA ARG A 105 14.64 4.85 20.01
C ARG A 105 15.94 4.62 20.78
N TYR A 106 15.89 3.71 21.75
CA TYR A 106 17.01 3.33 22.59
C TYR A 106 17.51 1.94 22.23
N VAL A 107 18.74 1.84 21.72
CA VAL A 107 19.33 0.61 21.20
C VAL A 107 20.41 0.14 22.15
N LYS A 108 20.17 -0.98 22.85
CA LYS A 108 21.20 -1.61 23.68
C LYS A 108 22.25 -2.28 22.78
N LEU A 109 23.52 -2.02 23.05
CA LEU A 109 24.61 -2.72 22.37
C LEU A 109 24.80 -4.13 22.97
N ILE A 110 25.09 -5.09 22.10
CA ILE A 110 25.43 -6.46 22.46
C ILE A 110 26.80 -6.78 21.88
N GLN A 111 27.80 -6.92 22.75
CA GLN A 111 29.20 -7.11 22.35
C GLN A 111 29.70 -5.97 21.46
N GLY A 112 29.37 -4.74 21.84
CA GLY A 112 29.74 -3.52 21.12
C GLY A 112 28.95 -3.29 19.83
N LYS A 113 27.88 -4.05 19.55
CA LYS A 113 27.13 -3.96 18.29
C LYS A 113 25.65 -3.65 18.52
N GLY A 114 25.11 -2.75 17.71
CA GLY A 114 23.69 -2.43 17.61
C GLY A 114 23.28 -2.21 16.15
N ARG A 115 21.98 -2.35 15.86
CA ARG A 115 21.40 -2.15 14.53
C ARG A 115 20.05 -1.49 14.63
N VAL A 116 19.76 -0.59 13.69
CA VAL A 116 18.42 -0.03 13.48
C VAL A 116 18.15 0.16 11.99
N HIS A 117 16.87 0.29 11.67
CA HIS A 117 16.37 0.59 10.33
C HIS A 117 15.60 1.91 10.39
N ILE A 118 15.73 2.75 9.37
CA ILE A 118 15.01 4.02 9.27
C ILE A 118 14.10 3.90 8.06
N MET A 119 12.79 3.90 8.29
CA MET A 119 11.77 3.78 7.25
C MET A 119 11.21 5.15 6.91
N TYR A 120 11.21 5.50 5.62
CA TYR A 120 10.70 6.77 5.14
C TYR A 120 9.29 6.61 4.55
N PRO A 121 8.31 7.40 5.00
CA PRO A 121 6.97 7.39 4.39
C PRO A 121 6.99 7.80 2.90
N PRO A 122 6.04 7.32 2.07
CA PRO A 122 5.99 7.54 0.61
C PRO A 122 5.85 9.01 0.16
N GLY A 123 5.44 9.90 1.06
CA GLY A 123 5.29 11.33 0.82
C GLY A 123 6.47 12.19 1.29
N VAL A 124 7.45 11.61 1.97
CA VAL A 124 8.59 12.33 2.55
C VAL A 124 9.69 12.51 1.49
N ILE A 125 10.17 13.74 1.30
CA ILE A 125 11.26 14.07 0.38
C ILE A 125 12.26 15.07 1.01
N GLY A 126 13.44 15.17 0.42
CA GLY A 126 14.53 16.05 0.83
C GLY A 126 15.44 15.42 1.88
N THR A 127 16.34 16.22 2.45
CA THR A 127 17.33 15.75 3.43
C THR A 127 16.68 15.47 4.78
N ASP A 128 17.00 14.31 5.35
CA ASP A 128 16.72 13.91 6.72
C ASP A 128 18.01 13.95 7.54
N THR A 129 17.88 14.34 8.81
CA THR A 129 18.98 14.37 9.78
C THR A 129 18.75 13.27 10.80
N VAL A 130 19.72 12.39 10.95
CA VAL A 130 19.70 11.29 11.93
C VAL A 130 20.73 11.56 13.00
N GLU A 131 20.27 11.80 14.23
CA GLU A 131 21.16 11.96 15.38
C GLU A 131 21.35 10.64 16.11
N VAL A 132 22.60 10.31 16.44
CA VAL A 132 22.95 9.15 17.25
C VAL A 132 23.81 9.57 18.44
N VAL A 133 23.38 9.21 19.65
CA VAL A 133 24.11 9.47 20.89
C VAL A 133 24.39 8.15 21.59
N LEU A 134 25.66 7.77 21.71
CA LEU A 134 26.11 6.60 22.46
C LEU A 134 26.37 6.99 23.92
N GLN A 135 25.79 6.25 24.85
CA GLN A 135 25.86 6.54 26.28
C GLN A 135 26.14 5.28 27.11
N GLU A 136 26.87 5.45 28.21
CA GLU A 136 26.99 4.47 29.29
C GLU A 136 25.89 4.72 30.32
N ARG A 137 25.11 3.68 30.63
CA ARG A 137 24.15 3.68 31.74
C ARG A 137 24.82 3.12 32.99
N VAL A 138 24.87 3.91 34.06
CA VAL A 138 25.45 3.54 35.36
C VAL A 138 24.41 3.70 36.47
N ALA A 139 24.43 2.82 37.47
CA ALA A 139 23.57 2.97 38.64
C ALA A 139 24.11 4.09 39.57
N ASN A 140 23.24 5.03 39.97
CA ASN A 140 23.57 6.09 40.91
C ASN A 140 23.49 5.57 42.37
N PRO A 141 24.41 5.97 43.28
CA PRO A 141 24.37 5.64 44.71
C PRO A 141 23.04 5.87 45.45
N SER A 142 22.17 6.73 44.92
CA SER A 142 20.85 7.07 45.49
C SER A 142 19.72 6.13 45.05
N GLY A 143 20.02 5.05 44.30
CA GLY A 143 19.02 4.10 43.78
C GLY A 143 18.41 4.50 42.43
N GLY A 144 19.02 5.43 41.69
CA GLY A 144 18.62 5.85 40.34
C GLY A 144 19.60 5.38 39.25
N VAL A 145 19.44 5.87 38.03
CA VAL A 145 20.36 5.64 36.90
C VAL A 145 20.91 6.97 36.40
N GLU A 146 22.17 6.98 35.98
CA GLU A 146 22.87 8.10 35.36
C GLU A 146 23.32 7.67 33.95
N PHE A 147 23.27 8.60 32.99
CA PHE A 147 23.67 8.37 31.61
C PHE A 147 24.86 9.27 31.26
N ASN A 148 26.00 8.65 30.97
CA ASN A 148 27.22 9.35 30.57
C ASN A 148 27.38 9.25 29.06
N GLU A 149 27.45 10.38 28.37
CA GLU A 149 27.71 10.40 26.93
C GLU A 149 29.13 9.91 26.62
N ILE A 150 29.23 8.96 25.69
CA ILE A 150 30.49 8.42 25.16
C ILE A 150 30.80 9.12 23.83
N ALA A 151 29.83 9.16 22.92
CA ALA A 151 29.98 9.73 21.59
C ALA A 151 28.65 10.27 21.07
N ARG A 152 28.72 11.28 20.20
CA ARG A 152 27.57 11.85 19.49
C ARG A 152 27.93 12.09 18.04
N THR A 153 27.02 11.72 17.14
CA THR A 153 27.19 11.98 15.71
C THR A 153 25.85 12.35 15.07
N THR A 154 25.96 12.96 13.90
CA THR A 154 24.82 13.26 13.03
C THR A 154 25.11 12.72 11.64
N LYS A 155 24.15 11.98 11.09
CA LYS A 155 24.17 11.48 9.72
C LYS A 155 23.10 12.18 8.90
N THR A 156 23.33 12.31 7.61
CA THR A 156 22.35 12.88 6.68
C THR A 156 21.95 11.83 5.65
N ILE A 157 20.65 11.78 5.35
CA ILE A 157 20.08 10.88 4.35
C ILE A 157 19.27 11.71 3.36
N GLU A 158 19.58 11.63 2.07
CA GLU A 158 18.78 12.27 1.03
C GLU A 158 17.61 11.37 0.62
N VAL A 159 16.37 11.84 0.84
CA VAL A 159 15.16 11.13 0.41
C VAL A 159 14.68 11.70 -0.92
N LYS A 160 14.89 10.94 -2.00
CA LYS A 160 14.52 11.29 -3.36
C LYS A 160 13.09 10.88 -3.67
N GLN A 161 12.47 11.58 -4.62
CA GLN A 161 11.18 11.16 -5.16
C GLN A 161 11.35 9.80 -5.87
N SER A 162 10.52 8.82 -5.54
CA SER A 162 10.57 7.50 -6.18
C SER A 162 10.31 7.60 -7.70
N GLY A 163 11.00 6.78 -8.49
CA GLY A 163 10.78 6.65 -9.93
C GLY A 163 9.34 6.20 -10.29
N SER A 164 9.02 6.15 -11.59
CA SER A 164 7.68 5.89 -12.16
C SER A 164 6.77 5.05 -11.25
N LYS A 165 5.80 5.73 -10.64
CA LYS A 165 4.88 5.20 -9.63
C LYS A 165 3.69 4.42 -10.20
N ASP A 166 3.57 4.39 -11.53
CA ASP A 166 2.39 3.85 -12.18
C ASP A 166 2.45 2.31 -12.25
N PRO A 167 1.30 1.63 -12.04
CA PRO A 167 1.17 0.20 -12.29
C PRO A 167 1.35 -0.12 -13.78
N ILE A 168 1.91 -1.31 -14.07
CA ILE A 168 1.91 -1.88 -15.44
C ILE A 168 0.56 -2.54 -15.74
N SER A 169 -0.01 -3.19 -14.73
CA SER A 169 -1.37 -3.72 -14.69
C SER A 169 -1.82 -3.77 -13.23
N LEU A 170 -3.13 -3.87 -13.01
CA LEU A 170 -3.75 -4.07 -11.70
C LEU A 170 -4.45 -5.42 -11.69
N ASP A 171 -4.54 -6.03 -10.51
CA ASP A 171 -5.24 -7.30 -10.29
C ASP A 171 -5.88 -7.31 -8.90
N VAL A 172 -7.10 -7.85 -8.79
CA VAL A 172 -7.76 -8.07 -7.50
C VAL A 172 -7.47 -9.51 -7.09
N VAL A 173 -6.52 -9.67 -6.17
CA VAL A 173 -5.95 -10.99 -5.88
C VAL A 173 -6.63 -11.71 -4.71
N GLY A 174 -7.50 -11.01 -3.96
CA GLY A 174 -8.16 -11.62 -2.82
C GLY A 174 -9.19 -10.76 -2.10
N PHE A 175 -10.01 -11.44 -1.31
CA PHE A 175 -10.95 -10.86 -0.36
C PHE A 175 -10.83 -11.56 0.99
N GLU A 176 -10.66 -10.80 2.07
CA GLU A 176 -10.70 -11.27 3.46
C GLU A 176 -11.96 -10.72 4.15
N LYS A 177 -12.78 -11.62 4.71
CA LYS A 177 -14.01 -11.20 5.39
C LYS A 177 -13.71 -10.49 6.72
N ALA A 178 -14.64 -9.64 7.16
CA ALA A 178 -14.58 -9.10 8.50
C ALA A 178 -14.69 -10.22 9.54
N ARG A 179 -13.94 -10.13 10.63
CA ARG A 179 -13.96 -11.21 11.63
C ARG A 179 -15.30 -11.34 12.39
N VAL A 180 -16.01 -10.23 12.54
CA VAL A 180 -17.36 -10.22 13.10
C VAL A 180 -18.41 -10.79 12.14
N ASP A 181 -18.03 -10.97 10.87
CA ASP A 181 -18.88 -11.56 9.85
C ASP A 181 -18.82 -13.09 9.93
N LEU A 182 -19.76 -13.66 10.68
CA LEU A 182 -19.84 -15.11 10.88
C LEU A 182 -20.36 -15.85 9.63
N GLN A 183 -21.03 -15.15 8.71
CA GLN A 183 -21.63 -15.76 7.50
C GLN A 183 -20.78 -15.54 6.25
N GLY A 184 -19.89 -14.53 6.24
CA GLY A 184 -18.99 -14.26 5.13
C GLY A 184 -17.95 -15.36 4.88
N GLU A 185 -17.38 -15.33 3.68
CA GLU A 185 -16.39 -16.28 3.16
C GLU A 185 -15.17 -15.54 2.62
N THR A 186 -13.97 -16.00 2.99
CA THR A 186 -12.68 -15.47 2.51
C THR A 186 -12.23 -16.27 1.29
N ASN A 187 -11.73 -15.59 0.25
CA ASN A 187 -11.33 -16.24 -1.01
C ASN A 187 -9.81 -16.44 -1.20
N CYS A 188 -8.97 -15.88 -0.33
CA CYS A 188 -7.56 -16.29 -0.21
C CYS A 188 -7.08 -15.97 1.20
N LEU A 189 -6.25 -16.86 1.74
CA LEU A 189 -5.55 -16.65 3.01
C LEU A 189 -4.05 -16.69 2.70
N VAL A 190 -3.45 -15.55 2.38
CA VAL A 190 -1.99 -15.42 2.42
C VAL A 190 -1.61 -14.08 3.03
N LEU A 191 -1.40 -14.12 4.34
CA LEU A 191 -0.29 -13.41 4.94
C LEU A 191 0.70 -14.49 5.41
N GLU A 192 1.72 -14.71 4.58
CA GLU A 192 3.08 -15.08 5.01
C GLU A 192 3.26 -16.40 5.76
N THR A 193 3.56 -17.47 5.02
CA THR A 193 4.54 -18.50 5.41
C THR A 193 4.83 -19.39 4.20
N GLN A 194 5.83 -19.03 3.39
CA GLN A 194 6.46 -19.98 2.47
C GLN A 194 7.90 -20.21 2.92
N ASP A 195 8.14 -21.37 3.54
CA ASP A 195 9.48 -21.83 3.92
C ASP A 195 10.27 -22.41 2.71
N ASN A 196 9.66 -22.51 1.53
CA ASN A 196 10.28 -23.10 0.33
C ASN A 196 10.01 -22.24 -0.92
N PRO A 197 11.04 -21.63 -1.53
CA PRO A 197 10.91 -20.77 -2.73
C PRO A 197 10.54 -21.54 -4.01
N ASN A 198 10.46 -22.87 -3.97
CA ASN A 198 10.04 -23.71 -5.10
C ASN A 198 8.59 -24.21 -4.98
N ASP A 199 7.92 -23.98 -3.85
CA ASP A 199 6.50 -24.30 -3.74
C ASP A 199 5.67 -23.16 -4.34
N PRO A 200 4.63 -23.45 -5.15
CA PRO A 200 3.70 -22.42 -5.59
C PRO A 200 3.02 -21.76 -4.37
N PRO A 201 2.77 -20.44 -4.39
CA PRO A 201 2.09 -19.73 -3.29
C PRO A 201 0.85 -20.49 -2.87
N GLY A 202 0.68 -20.70 -1.56
CA GLY A 202 -0.35 -21.53 -0.92
C GLY A 202 -1.80 -21.05 -1.08
N CYS A 203 -2.16 -20.43 -2.20
CA CYS A 203 -3.52 -20.45 -2.73
C CYS A 203 -3.59 -21.55 -3.82
N GLU A 204 -3.50 -22.83 -3.43
CA GLU A 204 -3.78 -23.96 -4.33
C GLU A 204 -5.28 -24.20 -4.57
N PHE A 205 -6.14 -23.33 -4.03
CA PHE A 205 -7.48 -23.13 -4.60
C PHE A 205 -7.50 -21.79 -5.36
N GLN A 206 -7.51 -21.91 -6.69
CA GLN A 206 -8.07 -20.96 -7.66
C GLN A 206 -7.21 -19.88 -8.36
N SER A 207 -5.87 -19.92 -8.37
CA SER A 207 -5.13 -19.15 -9.42
C SER A 207 -5.24 -19.74 -10.85
N LYS A 208 -6.14 -20.71 -11.06
CA LYS A 208 -6.53 -21.22 -12.39
C LYS A 208 -7.88 -20.66 -12.91
N MET A 209 -8.61 -19.89 -12.11
CA MET A 209 -9.82 -19.16 -12.51
C MET A 209 -9.69 -17.72 -12.04
N GLY A 210 -9.46 -16.78 -12.95
CA GLY A 210 -9.01 -15.43 -12.65
C GLY A 210 -10.08 -14.48 -12.10
N GLY A 211 -10.65 -14.76 -10.92
CA GLY A 211 -11.41 -13.73 -10.22
C GLY A 211 -11.65 -14.05 -8.75
N ILE A 212 -11.90 -13.03 -7.93
CA ILE A 212 -12.32 -13.23 -6.55
C ILE A 212 -13.75 -13.82 -6.46
N SER A 213 -13.96 -14.71 -5.49
CA SER A 213 -15.23 -15.35 -5.12
C SER A 213 -15.38 -15.36 -3.59
N GLY A 214 -15.33 -14.18 -2.98
CA GLY A 214 -15.55 -14.00 -1.54
C GLY A 214 -17.00 -13.68 -1.20
N ALA A 215 -17.36 -13.74 0.08
CA ALA A 215 -18.67 -13.32 0.56
C ALA A 215 -18.59 -12.43 1.82
N MET A 216 -19.45 -11.43 1.91
CA MET A 216 -19.63 -10.59 3.10
C MET A 216 -21.11 -10.47 3.48
N THR A 217 -21.43 -10.23 4.75
CA THR A 217 -22.79 -9.96 5.21
C THR A 217 -23.12 -8.46 5.06
N ALA A 218 -24.30 -8.16 4.51
CA ALA A 218 -24.81 -6.81 4.37
C ALA A 218 -24.73 -6.00 5.68
N GLY A 219 -24.20 -4.78 5.59
CA GLY A 219 -24.02 -3.87 6.73
C GLY A 219 -22.85 -4.23 7.65
N THR A 220 -22.04 -5.24 7.33
CA THR A 220 -20.88 -5.63 8.15
C THR A 220 -19.60 -4.97 7.65
N ALA A 221 -19.02 -4.09 8.48
CA ALA A 221 -17.76 -3.41 8.16
C ALA A 221 -16.54 -4.31 8.43
N GLY A 222 -15.43 -4.02 7.75
CA GLY A 222 -14.12 -4.63 7.99
C GLY A 222 -13.71 -5.73 7.02
N GLY A 223 -14.48 -5.97 5.95
CA GLY A 223 -14.02 -6.79 4.82
C GLY A 223 -12.90 -6.08 4.07
N GLN A 224 -11.95 -6.82 3.52
CA GLN A 224 -10.75 -6.28 2.88
C GLN A 224 -10.57 -6.84 1.47
N ILE A 225 -10.41 -5.96 0.49
CA ILE A 225 -10.08 -6.32 -0.89
C ILE A 225 -8.60 -6.04 -1.12
N LEU A 226 -7.86 -7.06 -1.53
CA LEU A 226 -6.43 -6.96 -1.81
C LEU A 226 -6.21 -6.72 -3.30
N VAL A 227 -5.56 -5.60 -3.63
CA VAL A 227 -5.20 -5.21 -5.00
C VAL A 227 -3.69 -5.27 -5.15
N MET A 228 -3.21 -5.88 -6.22
CA MET A 228 -1.79 -5.93 -6.58
C MET A 228 -1.54 -5.28 -7.93
N ALA A 229 -0.39 -4.63 -8.07
CA ALA A 229 0.12 -4.14 -9.33
C ALA A 229 1.26 -5.04 -9.83
N ALA A 230 1.33 -5.23 -11.15
CA ALA A 230 2.45 -5.95 -11.75
C ALA A 230 3.78 -5.19 -11.61
N ASN A 231 3.75 -3.87 -11.41
CA ASN A 231 4.91 -3.08 -11.00
C ASN A 231 4.99 -3.07 -9.47
N PRO A 232 5.95 -3.78 -8.84
CA PRO A 232 6.07 -3.84 -7.38
C PRO A 232 6.63 -2.55 -6.76
N LEU A 233 6.92 -1.53 -7.56
CA LEU A 233 7.25 -0.19 -7.08
C LEU A 233 6.07 0.78 -7.22
N ALA A 234 4.93 0.33 -7.76
CA ALA A 234 3.78 1.19 -7.92
C ALA A 234 3.34 1.75 -6.56
N ALA A 235 3.09 3.05 -6.52
CA ALA A 235 2.75 3.75 -5.29
C ALA A 235 1.83 4.93 -5.58
N GLY A 236 0.65 4.95 -4.99
CA GLY A 236 -0.35 5.98 -5.30
C GLY A 236 -1.74 5.56 -4.85
N ASN A 237 -2.75 6.29 -5.30
CA ASN A 237 -4.12 6.04 -4.90
C ASN A 237 -4.78 4.98 -5.81
N VAL A 238 -5.44 4.01 -5.16
CA VAL A 238 -6.28 2.99 -5.80
C VAL A 238 -7.72 3.23 -5.38
N VAL A 239 -8.62 3.19 -6.37
CA VAL A 239 -10.06 3.20 -6.14
C VAL A 239 -10.63 1.83 -6.47
N VAL A 240 -11.19 1.15 -5.47
CA VAL A 240 -11.93 -0.10 -5.62
C VAL A 240 -13.42 0.19 -5.67
N THR A 241 -14.09 -0.22 -6.75
CA THR A 241 -15.52 -0.01 -6.98
C THR A 241 -16.25 -1.34 -6.96
N LEU A 242 -17.31 -1.41 -6.13
CA LEU A 242 -18.28 -2.50 -6.09
C LEU A 242 -19.51 -2.10 -6.87
N ARG A 243 -19.91 -2.86 -7.89
CA ARG A 243 -21.13 -2.61 -8.67
C ARG A 243 -22.06 -3.82 -8.63
N LYS A 244 -23.28 -3.65 -8.12
CA LYS A 244 -24.25 -4.75 -7.99
C LYS A 244 -24.65 -5.30 -9.37
N ILE A 245 -24.74 -6.62 -9.46
CA ILE A 245 -25.23 -7.36 -10.63
C ILE A 245 -26.74 -7.57 -10.50
N ASP A 246 -27.54 -6.93 -11.36
CA ASP A 246 -29.01 -6.91 -11.27
C ASP A 246 -29.72 -8.20 -11.71
N ASN A 247 -28.98 -9.28 -12.00
CA ASN A 247 -29.54 -10.62 -12.24
C ASN A 247 -28.44 -11.69 -12.09
N PRO A 248 -28.04 -12.08 -10.86
CA PRO A 248 -27.11 -13.18 -10.68
C PRO A 248 -27.76 -14.49 -11.13
N LYS A 249 -26.95 -15.38 -11.73
CA LYS A 249 -27.28 -16.74 -12.19
C LYS A 249 -28.55 -17.33 -11.56
N VAL A 250 -29.65 -17.39 -12.32
CA VAL A 250 -30.85 -18.09 -11.86
C VAL A 250 -30.71 -19.56 -12.22
N LYS A 251 -30.58 -20.41 -11.19
CA LYS A 251 -30.78 -21.86 -11.34
C LYS A 251 -32.24 -22.11 -11.65
N ASP A 252 -32.52 -22.82 -12.74
CA ASP A 252 -33.90 -23.25 -13.02
C ASP A 252 -34.40 -24.27 -11.98
N ALA A 253 -35.68 -24.62 -12.07
CA ALA A 253 -36.31 -25.61 -11.19
C ALA A 253 -35.66 -27.02 -11.22
N ASN A 254 -34.73 -27.26 -12.15
CA ASN A 254 -33.98 -28.51 -12.29
C ASN A 254 -32.49 -28.35 -11.91
N SER A 255 -32.12 -27.27 -11.20
CA SER A 255 -30.74 -26.97 -10.81
C SER A 255 -29.77 -26.77 -11.98
N LYS A 256 -30.27 -26.41 -13.18
CA LYS A 256 -29.40 -26.03 -14.31
C LYS A 256 -29.17 -24.53 -14.32
N ASP A 257 -27.90 -24.15 -14.48
CA ASP A 257 -27.50 -22.75 -14.67
C ASP A 257 -27.99 -22.28 -16.04
N THR A 258 -28.98 -21.40 -16.05
CA THR A 258 -29.37 -20.67 -17.26
C THR A 258 -28.81 -19.26 -17.16
N ARG A 259 -27.76 -18.97 -17.94
CA ARG A 259 -27.35 -17.59 -18.22
C ARG A 259 -28.53 -16.90 -18.91
N LEU A 260 -29.24 -16.03 -18.19
CA LEU A 260 -30.02 -14.99 -18.83
C LEU A 260 -29.07 -13.85 -19.15
N PRO A 261 -29.18 -13.23 -20.33
CA PRO A 261 -28.21 -12.24 -20.72
C PRO A 261 -28.47 -10.91 -20.03
N LEU A 262 -27.39 -10.34 -19.52
CA LEU A 262 -27.29 -8.93 -19.23
C LEU A 262 -26.93 -8.25 -20.56
N THR A 263 -27.84 -7.40 -21.05
CA THR A 263 -27.52 -6.46 -22.12
C THR A 263 -26.94 -5.24 -21.43
N GLY A 264 -25.66 -4.95 -21.70
CA GLY A 264 -24.99 -3.77 -21.17
C GLY A 264 -25.86 -2.52 -21.26
N SER A 265 -25.81 -1.70 -20.21
CA SER A 265 -26.39 -0.35 -20.06
C SER A 265 -27.79 -0.16 -19.47
N ASP A 266 -28.41 -1.14 -18.81
CA ASP A 266 -29.71 -0.91 -18.17
C ASP A 266 -29.78 -1.38 -16.71
N CYS A 267 -29.41 -0.47 -15.80
CA CYS A 267 -29.89 -0.39 -14.41
C CYS A 267 -31.44 -0.30 -14.41
N LYS A 268 -32.14 -1.40 -14.73
CA LYS A 268 -33.61 -1.44 -14.92
C LYS A 268 -34.34 -2.36 -13.95
N SER A 269 -33.70 -2.79 -12.86
CA SER A 269 -34.45 -3.40 -11.76
C SER A 269 -35.12 -2.30 -10.93
N ASP A 270 -36.34 -2.56 -10.46
CA ASP A 270 -37.07 -1.66 -9.54
C ASP A 270 -36.30 -1.42 -8.22
N ASP A 271 -35.19 -2.14 -7.99
CA ASP A 271 -34.36 -2.06 -6.79
C ASP A 271 -33.20 -1.04 -6.89
N GLY A 272 -32.91 -0.46 -8.06
CA GLY A 272 -31.90 0.61 -8.24
C GLY A 272 -30.45 0.13 -8.39
N CYS A 273 -29.60 0.96 -9.01
CA CYS A 273 -28.17 0.67 -9.19
C CYS A 273 -27.37 1.01 -7.94
N TYR A 274 -26.73 -0.01 -7.34
CA TYR A 274 -25.87 0.16 -6.17
C TYR A 274 -24.41 0.10 -6.57
N GLU A 275 -23.72 1.20 -6.34
CA GLU A 275 -22.29 1.35 -6.55
C GLU A 275 -21.65 1.91 -5.27
N TYR A 276 -20.55 1.29 -4.84
CA TYR A 276 -19.77 1.71 -3.67
C TYR A 276 -18.31 1.84 -4.08
N SER A 277 -17.63 2.92 -3.67
CA SER A 277 -16.23 3.15 -4.01
C SER A 277 -15.39 3.35 -2.76
N TYR A 278 -14.25 2.67 -2.71
CA TYR A 278 -13.33 2.63 -1.59
C TYR A 278 -11.94 3.07 -2.04
N GLN A 279 -11.37 4.00 -1.27
CA GLN A 279 -10.06 4.56 -1.51
C GLN A 279 -9.01 3.76 -0.72
N ALA A 280 -7.91 3.40 -1.35
CA ALA A 280 -6.79 2.71 -0.72
C ALA A 280 -5.45 3.26 -1.23
N ASP A 281 -4.45 3.27 -0.36
CA ASP A 281 -3.08 3.62 -0.76
C ASP A 281 -2.33 2.36 -1.21
N MET A 282 -1.79 2.40 -2.43
CA MET A 282 -0.87 1.41 -2.94
C MET A 282 0.54 1.72 -2.48
N LEU A 283 1.19 0.73 -1.87
CA LEU A 283 2.58 0.77 -1.42
C LEU A 283 3.29 -0.47 -1.94
N GLN A 284 4.37 -0.27 -2.68
CA GLN A 284 5.17 -1.37 -3.25
C GLN A 284 4.31 -2.36 -4.06
N GLY A 285 3.42 -1.80 -4.90
CA GLY A 285 2.51 -2.57 -5.74
C GLY A 285 1.42 -3.34 -4.99
N LYS A 286 1.13 -3.02 -3.73
CA LYS A 286 0.05 -3.65 -2.94
C LYS A 286 -0.84 -2.58 -2.32
N ALA A 287 -2.16 -2.75 -2.42
CA ALA A 287 -3.16 -1.91 -1.76
C ALA A 287 -4.23 -2.76 -1.08
N VAL A 288 -4.76 -2.30 0.05
CA VAL A 288 -5.86 -2.96 0.78
C VAL A 288 -7.01 -1.98 0.92
N ALA A 289 -8.13 -2.24 0.24
CA ALA A 289 -9.35 -1.46 0.38
C ALA A 289 -10.24 -2.06 1.48
N ASN A 290 -10.58 -1.26 2.49
CA ASN A 290 -11.43 -1.68 3.60
C ASN A 290 -12.89 -1.31 3.31
N LEU A 291 -13.77 -2.32 3.31
CA LEU A 291 -15.20 -2.16 3.15
C LEU A 291 -15.85 -1.73 4.46
N ASP A 292 -16.78 -0.78 4.39
CA ASP A 292 -17.51 -0.26 5.53
C ASP A 292 -18.92 -0.87 5.64
N ASN A 293 -19.71 -0.39 6.61
CA ASN A 293 -21.07 -0.87 6.82
C ASN A 293 -22.09 -0.25 5.84
N SER A 294 -21.65 0.50 4.82
CA SER A 294 -22.56 1.10 3.83
C SER A 294 -23.05 0.09 2.79
N VAL A 295 -22.32 -1.01 2.58
CA VAL A 295 -22.72 -2.12 1.69
C VAL A 295 -23.89 -2.89 2.30
N THR A 296 -25.11 -2.41 2.07
CA THR A 296 -26.32 -2.89 2.76
C THR A 296 -27.21 -3.77 1.88
N LYS A 297 -26.96 -3.82 0.58
CA LYS A 297 -27.81 -4.56 -0.36
C LYS A 297 -27.20 -5.90 -0.73
N ALA A 298 -27.91 -6.97 -0.38
CA ALA A 298 -27.51 -8.32 -0.74
C ALA A 298 -27.56 -8.52 -2.25
N GLY A 299 -26.67 -9.37 -2.77
CA GLY A 299 -26.50 -9.68 -4.18
C GLY A 299 -25.03 -9.87 -4.54
N THR A 300 -24.78 -10.29 -5.77
CA THR A 300 -23.41 -10.38 -6.31
C THR A 300 -22.98 -9.01 -6.83
N TYR A 301 -21.73 -8.63 -6.57
CA TYR A 301 -21.12 -7.38 -7.03
C TYR A 301 -19.92 -7.68 -7.90
N TYR A 302 -19.73 -6.93 -8.98
CA TYR A 302 -18.44 -6.82 -9.67
C TYR A 302 -17.48 -6.00 -8.84
N VAL A 303 -16.20 -6.36 -8.86
CA VAL A 303 -15.13 -5.64 -8.16
C VAL A 303 -14.12 -5.13 -9.18
N GLU A 304 -13.95 -3.82 -9.24
CA GLU A 304 -13.02 -3.16 -10.16
C GLU A 304 -12.04 -2.28 -9.39
N ALA A 305 -10.74 -2.44 -9.63
CA ALA A 305 -9.72 -1.53 -9.12
C ALA A 305 -9.18 -0.63 -10.24
N THR A 306 -9.06 0.67 -9.96
CA THR A 306 -8.47 1.70 -10.83
C THR A 306 -7.39 2.46 -10.08
N PHE A 307 -6.49 3.13 -10.80
CA PHE A 307 -5.37 3.89 -10.23
C PHE A 307 -5.24 5.25 -10.92
N ASP A 308 -5.15 6.33 -10.15
CA ASP A 308 -5.37 7.72 -10.63
C ASP A 308 -4.49 8.15 -11.82
N SER A 309 -3.25 7.64 -11.92
CA SER A 309 -2.31 7.98 -13.01
C SER A 309 -2.11 6.86 -14.05
N PHE A 310 -2.98 5.85 -14.05
CA PHE A 310 -2.91 4.71 -14.97
C PHE A 310 -4.19 4.59 -15.81
N GLU A 311 -4.05 4.63 -17.13
CA GLU A 311 -5.14 4.33 -18.06
C GLU A 311 -5.34 2.81 -18.17
N GLY A 312 -5.95 2.22 -17.14
CA GLY A 312 -6.33 0.81 -17.07
C GLY A 312 -7.02 0.44 -15.76
N ASN A 313 -7.53 -0.79 -15.68
CA ASN A 313 -8.22 -1.32 -14.50
C ASN A 313 -7.82 -2.79 -14.25
N SER A 314 -8.37 -3.38 -13.18
CA SER A 314 -8.14 -4.79 -12.83
C SER A 314 -8.99 -5.79 -13.62
N VAL A 315 -9.90 -5.34 -14.48
CA VAL A 315 -10.93 -6.21 -15.06
C VAL A 315 -10.38 -7.00 -16.24
N ASP A 316 -10.42 -8.33 -16.15
CA ASP A 316 -9.96 -9.21 -17.23
C ASP A 316 -11.00 -9.35 -18.38
N LEU A 317 -10.65 -10.11 -19.43
CA LEU A 317 -11.57 -10.39 -20.53
C LEU A 317 -12.52 -11.58 -20.31
N PHE A 318 -12.32 -12.42 -19.30
CA PHE A 318 -13.02 -13.71 -19.20
C PHE A 318 -13.60 -14.02 -17.82
N TYR A 319 -12.88 -13.79 -16.75
CA TYR A 319 -13.24 -14.05 -15.37
C TYR A 319 -13.53 -12.76 -14.60
N ALA A 320 -14.77 -12.59 -14.20
CA ALA A 320 -15.14 -11.43 -13.39
C ALA A 320 -14.67 -11.61 -11.95
N ASP A 321 -14.09 -10.56 -11.38
CA ASP A 321 -13.92 -10.43 -9.95
C ASP A 321 -15.27 -10.14 -9.30
N THR A 322 -15.71 -11.03 -8.40
CA THR A 322 -17.01 -10.88 -7.75
C THR A 322 -16.96 -11.01 -6.24
N LEU A 323 -17.82 -10.23 -5.57
CA LEU A 323 -18.07 -10.31 -4.14
C LEU A 323 -19.55 -10.59 -3.92
N GLU A 324 -19.88 -11.68 -3.21
CA GLU A 324 -21.24 -11.96 -2.81
C GLU A 324 -21.58 -11.24 -1.50
N VAL A 325 -22.57 -10.36 -1.53
CA VAL A 325 -23.12 -9.74 -0.32
C VAL A 325 -24.34 -10.54 0.11
N LEU A 326 -24.23 -11.22 1.25
CA LEU A 326 -25.29 -12.01 1.88
C LEU A 326 -26.25 -11.10 2.65
N SER A 327 -27.52 -11.50 2.73
CA SER A 327 -28.47 -10.88 3.68
C SER A 327 -28.00 -11.06 5.13
N THR A 328 -28.51 -10.27 6.08
CA THR A 328 -28.15 -10.44 7.50
C THR A 328 -28.57 -11.80 8.09
N GLY A 329 -29.44 -12.56 7.43
CA GLY A 329 -30.01 -13.80 7.95
C GLY A 329 -31.06 -13.60 9.03
N THR A 330 -31.40 -12.35 9.38
CA THR A 330 -32.35 -12.00 10.45
C THR A 330 -33.60 -11.33 9.86
N PRO A 331 -34.76 -12.00 9.83
CA PRO A 331 -36.01 -11.42 9.32
C PRO A 331 -36.51 -10.22 10.13
N LYS A 332 -36.92 -9.16 9.42
CA LYS A 332 -37.51 -7.92 9.98
C LYS A 332 -38.82 -7.51 9.33
N ALA A 333 -39.08 -7.92 8.10
CA ALA A 333 -40.32 -7.59 7.39
C ALA A 333 -40.74 -8.71 6.42
N LEU A 334 -41.92 -8.57 5.83
CA LEU A 334 -42.46 -9.48 4.82
C LEU A 334 -42.84 -8.68 3.56
N LYS A 335 -42.56 -9.20 2.37
CA LYS A 335 -43.08 -8.65 1.10
C LYS A 335 -43.89 -9.72 0.40
N ILE A 336 -45.09 -9.37 -0.06
CA ILE A 336 -45.90 -10.25 -0.92
C ILE A 336 -45.96 -9.72 -2.35
N SER A 337 -46.21 -10.61 -3.30
CA SER A 337 -46.35 -10.29 -4.72
C SER A 337 -47.37 -11.21 -5.37
N SER A 338 -47.96 -10.75 -6.47
CA SER A 338 -48.94 -11.50 -7.26
C SER A 338 -48.47 -11.70 -8.71
N SER A 339 -48.87 -12.81 -9.31
CA SER A 339 -48.63 -13.06 -10.74
C SER A 339 -49.50 -12.23 -11.68
N LYS A 340 -50.65 -11.75 -11.19
CA LYS A 340 -51.61 -10.92 -11.94
C LYS A 340 -52.08 -9.76 -11.09
N LYS A 341 -52.43 -8.66 -11.77
CA LYS A 341 -52.99 -7.45 -11.17
C LYS A 341 -54.52 -7.44 -11.26
N THR A 342 -55.10 -8.10 -12.27
CA THR A 342 -56.56 -8.21 -12.45
C THR A 342 -56.99 -9.65 -12.62
N ILE A 343 -57.99 -10.10 -11.85
CA ILE A 343 -58.55 -11.45 -11.94
C ILE A 343 -60.08 -11.40 -12.07
N THR A 344 -60.67 -12.45 -12.64
CA THR A 344 -62.12 -12.58 -12.77
C THR A 344 -62.73 -13.25 -11.54
N LYS A 345 -63.90 -12.80 -11.09
CA LYS A 345 -64.74 -13.52 -10.12
C LYS A 345 -65.56 -14.58 -10.87
N PRO A 346 -65.34 -15.89 -10.67
CA PRO A 346 -66.18 -16.90 -11.29
C PRO A 346 -67.62 -16.87 -10.76
N GLY A 347 -68.57 -17.30 -11.59
CA GLY A 347 -69.97 -17.47 -11.22
C GLY A 347 -70.17 -18.64 -10.26
N ASP A 348 -71.29 -18.64 -9.52
CA ASP A 348 -71.56 -19.64 -8.47
C ASP A 348 -71.72 -21.07 -9.05
N ASP A 349 -72.03 -21.17 -10.34
CA ASP A 349 -72.19 -22.37 -11.15
C ASP A 349 -70.95 -22.72 -12.01
N TYR A 350 -69.84 -21.97 -11.89
CA TYR A 350 -68.60 -22.25 -12.59
C TYR A 350 -67.98 -23.59 -12.13
N ASN A 351 -67.54 -24.42 -13.08
CA ASN A 351 -66.88 -25.68 -12.77
C ASN A 351 -65.38 -25.47 -12.52
N TYR A 352 -65.03 -25.22 -11.25
CA TYR A 352 -63.64 -25.07 -10.80
C TYR A 352 -62.75 -26.29 -11.08
N ALA A 353 -63.32 -27.50 -11.16
CA ALA A 353 -62.54 -28.72 -11.45
C ALA A 353 -62.01 -28.76 -12.90
N SER A 354 -62.52 -27.90 -13.80
CA SER A 354 -62.09 -27.84 -15.19
C SER A 354 -60.84 -26.97 -15.43
N GLY A 355 -60.36 -26.22 -14.42
CA GLY A 355 -59.15 -25.42 -14.52
C GLY A 355 -59.16 -24.34 -15.62
N GLY A 356 -60.34 -23.91 -16.06
CA GLY A 356 -60.50 -22.93 -17.14
C GLY A 356 -59.98 -21.52 -16.76
N GLN A 357 -59.80 -20.68 -17.78
CA GLN A 357 -59.14 -19.37 -17.65
C GLN A 357 -59.86 -18.38 -16.73
N ILE A 358 -61.18 -18.49 -16.56
CA ILE A 358 -61.98 -17.66 -15.63
C ILE A 358 -61.67 -17.97 -14.15
N GLY A 359 -61.32 -19.22 -13.84
CA GLY A 359 -60.94 -19.67 -12.50
C GLY A 359 -59.42 -19.80 -12.30
N GLN A 360 -58.60 -19.21 -13.17
CA GLN A 360 -57.14 -19.30 -13.07
C GLN A 360 -56.60 -18.56 -11.84
N GLY A 361 -57.32 -17.56 -11.34
CA GLY A 361 -56.90 -16.75 -10.20
C GLY A 361 -55.55 -16.06 -10.43
N THR A 362 -54.85 -15.76 -9.33
CA THR A 362 -53.49 -15.25 -9.30
C THR A 362 -52.68 -15.95 -8.21
N LYS A 363 -51.45 -16.37 -8.54
CA LYS A 363 -50.51 -16.90 -7.55
C LYS A 363 -50.04 -15.76 -6.65
N ILE A 364 -50.03 -15.99 -5.34
CA ILE A 364 -49.45 -15.12 -4.32
C ILE A 364 -48.24 -15.82 -3.72
N TRP A 365 -47.17 -15.06 -3.49
CA TRP A 365 -46.02 -15.52 -2.73
C TRP A 365 -45.49 -14.41 -1.85
N GLY A 366 -44.92 -14.78 -0.71
CA GLY A 366 -44.23 -13.92 0.23
C GLY A 366 -42.74 -14.21 0.31
N VAL A 367 -41.97 -13.21 0.72
CA VAL A 367 -40.52 -13.27 0.96
C VAL A 367 -40.21 -12.53 2.25
N LEU A 368 -39.44 -13.16 3.14
CA LEU A 368 -38.89 -12.48 4.33
C LEU A 368 -37.82 -11.48 3.89
N LEU A 369 -37.86 -10.30 4.51
CA LEU A 369 -36.88 -9.25 4.30
C LEU A 369 -36.09 -8.99 5.59
N ASP A 370 -34.80 -8.71 5.46
CA ASP A 370 -33.97 -8.21 6.58
C ASP A 370 -34.17 -6.70 6.83
N GLU A 371 -33.40 -6.12 7.74
CA GLU A 371 -33.50 -4.69 8.09
C GLU A 371 -33.18 -3.73 6.93
N TYR A 372 -32.44 -4.20 5.92
CA TYR A 372 -32.08 -3.42 4.74
C TYR A 372 -33.03 -3.69 3.56
N GLY A 373 -34.07 -4.52 3.77
CA GLY A 373 -35.03 -4.88 2.74
C GLY A 373 -34.54 -5.97 1.78
N ASN A 374 -33.48 -6.71 2.13
CA ASN A 374 -32.99 -7.83 1.32
C ASN A 374 -33.80 -9.10 1.61
N ALA A 375 -34.05 -9.91 0.57
CA ALA A 375 -34.58 -11.26 0.78
C ALA A 375 -33.64 -12.04 1.72
N THR A 376 -34.16 -12.58 2.82
CA THR A 376 -33.37 -13.23 3.87
C THR A 376 -33.92 -14.61 4.21
N SER A 377 -33.06 -15.47 4.77
CA SER A 377 -33.43 -16.82 5.17
C SER A 377 -34.34 -16.85 6.40
N ASN A 378 -35.05 -17.97 6.57
CA ASN A 378 -35.65 -18.36 7.85
C ASN A 378 -34.65 -19.26 8.60
N GLY A 379 -33.86 -18.64 9.50
CA GLY A 379 -32.70 -19.26 10.16
C GLY A 379 -32.97 -20.58 10.89
N ALA A 380 -31.88 -21.28 11.23
CA ALA A 380 -31.97 -22.58 11.90
C ALA A 380 -32.53 -22.48 13.31
N GLY A 381 -33.53 -23.31 13.62
CA GLY A 381 -34.20 -23.35 14.93
C GLY A 381 -35.44 -22.44 15.08
N SER A 382 -35.77 -21.62 14.07
CA SER A 382 -36.93 -20.71 14.08
C SER A 382 -38.30 -21.41 13.96
N GLY A 383 -38.33 -22.65 13.49
CA GLY A 383 -39.56 -23.34 13.10
C GLY A 383 -40.20 -22.76 11.82
N ASP A 384 -41.30 -23.38 11.37
CA ASP A 384 -42.06 -22.89 10.21
C ASP A 384 -42.81 -21.61 10.58
N ILE A 385 -42.77 -20.61 9.70
CA ILE A 385 -43.53 -19.37 9.83
C ILE A 385 -44.78 -19.47 8.95
N LYS A 386 -45.96 -19.27 9.51
CA LYS A 386 -47.20 -19.17 8.73
C LYS A 386 -47.38 -17.73 8.26
N VAL A 387 -47.91 -17.55 7.05
CA VAL A 387 -48.27 -16.24 6.51
C VAL A 387 -49.78 -16.14 6.42
N SER A 388 -50.35 -15.28 7.26
CA SER A 388 -51.78 -14.96 7.23
C SER A 388 -51.97 -13.71 6.38
N LEU A 389 -52.90 -13.77 5.42
CA LEU A 389 -53.30 -12.59 4.67
C LEU A 389 -54.48 -11.91 5.34
N GLN A 390 -54.57 -10.60 5.22
CA GLN A 390 -55.71 -9.81 5.67
C GLN A 390 -56.16 -8.93 4.52
N ASP A 391 -57.45 -8.97 4.20
CA ASP A 391 -58.05 -8.08 3.21
C ASP A 391 -58.90 -7.03 3.93
N ALA A 392 -58.37 -5.80 3.99
CA ALA A 392 -59.06 -4.69 4.64
C ALA A 392 -60.42 -4.35 3.97
N GLN A 393 -60.62 -4.74 2.70
CA GLN A 393 -61.82 -4.40 1.93
C GLN A 393 -62.86 -5.54 1.87
N GLY A 394 -62.53 -6.71 2.42
CA GLY A 394 -63.42 -7.89 2.45
C GLY A 394 -63.88 -8.36 1.06
N VAL A 395 -63.01 -8.22 0.05
CA VAL A 395 -63.19 -8.73 -1.31
C VAL A 395 -62.89 -10.22 -1.36
N PHE A 396 -61.94 -10.71 -0.56
CA PHE A 396 -61.53 -12.11 -0.46
C PHE A 396 -61.89 -12.74 0.89
N SER A 397 -62.18 -14.03 0.91
CA SER A 397 -62.35 -14.81 2.14
C SER A 397 -60.98 -15.29 2.64
N ASN A 398 -60.69 -15.09 3.92
CA ASN A 398 -59.39 -15.42 4.52
C ASN A 398 -59.18 -16.93 4.77
N THR A 399 -60.00 -17.78 4.15
CA THR A 399 -60.11 -19.22 4.44
C THR A 399 -59.42 -20.12 3.43
N ALA A 400 -58.88 -19.58 2.33
CA ALA A 400 -58.41 -20.40 1.20
C ALA A 400 -56.89 -20.56 1.08
N LEU A 401 -56.08 -19.63 1.58
CA LEU A 401 -54.62 -19.69 1.43
C LEU A 401 -53.92 -20.25 2.66
N ASN A 402 -52.95 -21.13 2.42
CA ASN A 402 -52.11 -21.69 3.47
C ASN A 402 -50.64 -21.58 3.04
N LEU A 403 -50.08 -20.38 3.22
CA LEU A 403 -48.68 -20.08 2.89
C LEU A 403 -47.81 -20.29 4.13
N THR A 404 -46.74 -21.07 3.97
CA THR A 404 -45.75 -21.33 5.03
C THR A 404 -44.35 -21.06 4.52
N ILE A 405 -43.49 -20.48 5.35
CA ILE A 405 -42.07 -20.34 5.10
C ILE A 405 -41.38 -21.43 5.92
N PRO A 406 -40.81 -22.47 5.27
CA PRO A 406 -40.21 -23.59 5.98
C PRO A 406 -39.08 -23.18 6.91
N ALA A 407 -38.91 -23.91 8.01
CA ALA A 407 -37.72 -23.82 8.84
C ALA A 407 -36.46 -24.10 8.00
N ASN A 408 -35.38 -23.34 8.21
CA ASN A 408 -34.14 -23.42 7.43
C ASN A 408 -34.29 -23.05 5.94
N SER A 409 -35.36 -22.36 5.55
CA SER A 409 -35.49 -21.87 4.17
C SER A 409 -34.41 -20.83 3.88
N TYR A 410 -33.43 -21.19 3.04
CA TYR A 410 -32.35 -20.28 2.61
C TYR A 410 -32.85 -19.07 1.82
N THR A 411 -34.05 -19.16 1.22
CA THR A 411 -34.61 -18.08 0.40
C THR A 411 -35.67 -17.25 1.13
N GLY A 412 -36.15 -17.72 2.30
CA GLY A 412 -37.23 -17.09 3.04
C GLY A 412 -38.53 -16.94 2.26
N LYS A 413 -38.72 -17.73 1.20
CA LYS A 413 -39.91 -17.70 0.35
C LYS A 413 -41.01 -18.56 0.92
N THR A 414 -42.26 -18.14 0.73
CA THR A 414 -43.43 -18.95 1.05
C THR A 414 -43.59 -20.13 0.09
N GLU A 415 -43.97 -21.27 0.64
CA GLU A 415 -44.44 -22.45 -0.06
C GLU A 415 -45.89 -22.74 0.35
N ALA A 416 -46.61 -23.49 -0.48
CA ALA A 416 -47.92 -24.02 -0.10
C ALA A 416 -47.74 -25.06 1.03
N SER A 417 -48.54 -24.97 2.08
CA SER A 417 -48.42 -25.86 3.24
C SER A 417 -48.84 -27.29 2.89
N GLY A 418 -47.87 -28.20 2.81
CA GLY A 418 -48.05 -29.60 2.41
C GLY A 418 -47.54 -29.86 1.00
N SER A 419 -46.57 -30.78 0.84
CA SER A 419 -45.75 -30.95 -0.37
C SER A 419 -46.48 -31.44 -1.64
N THR A 420 -47.81 -31.54 -1.64
CA THR A 420 -48.60 -32.13 -2.74
C THR A 420 -49.69 -31.23 -3.33
N SER A 421 -49.99 -30.05 -2.76
CA SER A 421 -51.04 -29.14 -3.27
C SER A 421 -50.45 -27.85 -3.83
N THR A 422 -50.44 -27.68 -5.17
CA THR A 422 -50.03 -26.43 -5.82
C THR A 422 -51.12 -25.34 -5.79
N THR A 423 -52.34 -25.69 -5.39
CA THR A 423 -53.51 -24.81 -5.41
C THR A 423 -53.58 -23.85 -4.23
N ASP A 424 -52.89 -24.15 -3.13
CA ASP A 424 -53.01 -23.41 -1.85
C ASP A 424 -52.19 -22.10 -1.84
N SER A 425 -51.62 -21.72 -2.98
CA SER A 425 -50.90 -20.46 -3.22
C SER A 425 -51.60 -19.53 -4.22
N ILE A 426 -52.78 -19.90 -4.72
CA ILE A 426 -53.50 -19.16 -5.76
C ILE A 426 -54.77 -18.59 -5.16
N ILE A 427 -54.95 -17.27 -5.33
CA ILE A 427 -56.19 -16.59 -5.00
C ILE A 427 -57.11 -16.56 -6.22
N GLY A 428 -58.35 -16.98 -6.05
CA GLY A 428 -59.41 -16.92 -7.07
C GLY A 428 -59.58 -18.20 -7.88
N ASN A 429 -58.99 -19.32 -7.42
CA ASN A 429 -59.11 -20.63 -8.04
C ASN A 429 -60.05 -21.59 -7.29
N ALA A 430 -60.61 -21.16 -6.16
CA ALA A 430 -61.56 -21.94 -5.38
C ALA A 430 -62.94 -21.26 -5.33
N LYS A 431 -63.97 -22.08 -5.10
CA LYS A 431 -65.34 -21.60 -4.89
C LYS A 431 -65.42 -20.81 -3.58
N ASP A 432 -66.21 -19.74 -3.56
CA ASP A 432 -66.48 -18.88 -2.40
C ASP A 432 -65.24 -18.15 -1.81
N GLU A 433 -64.13 -18.14 -2.54
CA GLU A 433 -62.91 -17.42 -2.18
C GLU A 433 -63.00 -15.92 -2.50
N ILE A 434 -63.58 -15.58 -3.66
CA ILE A 434 -63.84 -14.20 -4.07
C ILE A 434 -65.27 -13.84 -3.69
N LEU A 435 -65.45 -12.93 -2.74
CA LEU A 435 -66.75 -12.58 -2.17
C LEU A 435 -67.50 -11.54 -3.01
N LYS A 436 -66.79 -10.59 -3.63
CA LYS A 436 -67.39 -9.52 -4.47
C LYS A 436 -66.39 -8.99 -5.51
N VAL A 437 -66.91 -8.24 -6.48
CA VAL A 437 -66.11 -7.47 -7.45
C VAL A 437 -65.60 -6.18 -6.78
N GLY A 438 -64.39 -5.73 -7.13
CA GLY A 438 -63.77 -4.53 -6.56
C GLY A 438 -62.25 -4.66 -6.41
N ASN A 439 -61.62 -3.65 -5.82
CA ASN A 439 -60.18 -3.68 -5.50
C ASN A 439 -59.98 -4.24 -4.09
N THR A 440 -59.03 -5.16 -3.92
CA THR A 440 -58.53 -5.58 -2.61
C THR A 440 -57.25 -4.82 -2.23
N SER A 441 -56.91 -4.90 -0.96
CA SER A 441 -55.66 -4.43 -0.37
C SER A 441 -55.17 -5.52 0.58
N LEU A 442 -54.40 -6.48 0.06
CA LEU A 442 -53.91 -7.63 0.83
C LEU A 442 -52.70 -7.23 1.65
N VAL A 443 -52.73 -7.49 2.96
CA VAL A 443 -51.60 -7.32 3.88
C VAL A 443 -51.24 -8.68 4.45
N ALA A 444 -49.96 -9.05 4.39
CA ALA A 444 -49.48 -10.31 4.92
C ALA A 444 -48.85 -10.12 6.30
N VAL A 445 -49.19 -11.00 7.24
CA VAL A 445 -48.67 -11.02 8.62
C VAL A 445 -48.01 -12.37 8.88
N ALA A 446 -46.76 -12.34 9.33
CA ALA A 446 -46.06 -13.52 9.81
C ALA A 446 -46.60 -13.92 11.19
N VAL A 447 -47.07 -15.17 11.32
CA VAL A 447 -47.61 -15.71 12.56
C VAL A 447 -46.91 -17.02 12.93
N ASP A 448 -46.82 -17.29 14.23
CA ASP A 448 -46.21 -18.51 14.75
C ASP A 448 -47.14 -19.73 14.66
N LYS A 449 -46.70 -20.87 15.19
CA LYS A 449 -47.50 -22.10 15.25
C LYS A 449 -48.77 -21.98 16.13
N GLN A 450 -48.88 -20.97 16.98
CA GLN A 450 -50.07 -20.64 17.77
C GLN A 450 -51.01 -19.65 17.03
N ASN A 451 -50.64 -19.22 15.82
CA ASN A 451 -51.28 -18.15 15.04
C ASN A 451 -51.17 -16.75 15.67
N GLU A 452 -50.19 -16.52 16.54
CA GLU A 452 -49.92 -15.20 17.09
C GLU A 452 -48.91 -14.44 16.21
N PRO A 453 -49.06 -13.12 15.99
CA PRO A 453 -48.11 -12.32 15.21
C PRO A 453 -46.68 -12.39 15.77
N ILE A 454 -45.72 -12.65 14.89
CA ILE A 454 -44.30 -12.64 15.25
C ILE A 454 -43.84 -11.17 15.30
N GLY A 455 -43.81 -10.58 16.50
CA GLY A 455 -43.56 -9.14 16.68
C GLY A 455 -42.22 -8.60 16.17
N SER A 456 -41.26 -9.48 15.85
CA SER A 456 -39.98 -9.08 15.23
C SER A 456 -40.05 -8.94 13.69
N ILE A 457 -41.16 -9.35 13.06
CA ILE A 457 -41.37 -9.30 11.60
C ILE A 457 -42.56 -8.38 11.31
N ALA A 458 -42.28 -7.23 10.70
CA ALA A 458 -43.31 -6.28 10.29
C ALA A 458 -44.24 -6.89 9.21
N PRO A 459 -45.54 -6.55 9.23
CA PRO A 459 -46.46 -6.88 8.13
C PRO A 459 -45.99 -6.32 6.79
N SER A 460 -46.48 -6.90 5.70
CA SER A 460 -46.17 -6.39 4.36
C SER A 460 -46.86 -5.07 4.04
N GLU A 461 -46.29 -4.32 3.11
CA GLU A 461 -47.03 -3.27 2.42
C GLU A 461 -48.26 -3.85 1.70
N PRO A 462 -49.35 -3.07 1.55
CA PRO A 462 -50.55 -3.52 0.85
C PRO A 462 -50.31 -3.91 -0.61
N LEU A 463 -50.76 -5.10 -1.00
CA LEU A 463 -50.79 -5.57 -2.37
C LEU A 463 -52.20 -5.40 -2.96
N GLU A 464 -52.33 -4.57 -3.99
CA GLU A 464 -53.60 -4.34 -4.67
C GLU A 464 -53.86 -5.38 -5.77
N ILE A 465 -55.07 -5.95 -5.77
CA ILE A 465 -55.56 -6.83 -6.84
C ILE A 465 -56.97 -6.38 -7.22
N LYS A 466 -57.22 -6.20 -8.52
CA LYS A 466 -58.53 -5.84 -9.05
C LYS A 466 -59.31 -7.10 -9.40
N VAL A 467 -60.52 -7.22 -8.85
CA VAL A 467 -61.47 -8.29 -9.19
C VAL A 467 -62.55 -7.73 -10.10
N VAL A 468 -62.77 -8.37 -11.24
CA VAL A 468 -63.78 -7.99 -12.25
C VAL A 468 -64.80 -9.12 -12.49
N SER A 469 -65.94 -8.81 -13.10
CA SER A 469 -67.00 -9.79 -13.37
C SER A 469 -66.80 -10.60 -14.64
N ASP A 470 -66.26 -9.98 -15.68
CA ASP A 470 -66.04 -10.61 -16.99
C ASP A 470 -64.55 -10.95 -17.14
N GLY A 471 -64.23 -11.97 -17.93
CA GLY A 471 -62.86 -12.38 -18.18
C GLY A 471 -62.50 -12.46 -19.66
N LEU A 472 -61.26 -12.84 -19.92
CA LEU A 472 -60.79 -13.18 -21.24
C LEU A 472 -60.71 -14.70 -21.41
N LYS A 473 -60.99 -15.16 -22.62
CA LYS A 473 -60.59 -16.48 -23.10
C LYS A 473 -59.54 -16.29 -24.20
N VAL A 474 -58.40 -16.94 -24.03
CA VAL A 474 -57.23 -16.80 -24.91
C VAL A 474 -56.84 -18.17 -25.46
N GLU A 475 -56.88 -18.30 -26.78
CA GLU A 475 -56.48 -19.51 -27.49
C GLU A 475 -55.17 -19.23 -28.25
N PRO A 476 -54.06 -19.95 -27.96
CA PRO A 476 -52.81 -19.73 -28.65
C PRO A 476 -52.88 -20.20 -30.10
N ILE A 477 -52.46 -19.33 -31.02
CA ILE A 477 -52.25 -19.65 -32.46
C ILE A 477 -50.78 -19.97 -32.70
N LEU A 478 -49.91 -19.37 -31.89
CA LEU A 478 -48.48 -19.55 -31.97
C LEU A 478 -48.09 -21.00 -31.61
N THR A 479 -47.39 -21.66 -32.53
CA THR A 479 -46.98 -23.08 -32.38
C THR A 479 -45.46 -23.30 -32.48
N MET A 480 -44.70 -22.30 -32.90
CA MET A 480 -43.24 -22.37 -33.08
C MET A 480 -42.56 -21.07 -32.66
N PRO A 481 -41.26 -21.10 -32.30
CA PRO A 481 -40.53 -19.89 -31.92
C PRO A 481 -40.56 -18.83 -33.02
N GLN A 482 -40.62 -17.56 -32.62
CA GLN A 482 -40.60 -16.41 -33.54
C GLN A 482 -39.31 -15.61 -33.36
N LEU A 483 -38.86 -14.95 -34.42
CA LEU A 483 -37.71 -14.05 -34.35
C LEU A 483 -38.11 -12.71 -33.74
N ALA A 484 -37.25 -12.16 -32.88
CA ALA A 484 -37.41 -10.82 -32.33
C ALA A 484 -37.63 -9.78 -33.45
N GLY A 485 -38.59 -8.87 -33.22
CA GLY A 485 -38.93 -7.82 -34.17
C GLY A 485 -39.68 -8.27 -35.42
N THR A 486 -40.13 -9.53 -35.49
CA THR A 486 -41.05 -10.00 -36.54
C THR A 486 -42.47 -10.02 -36.01
N GLU A 487 -43.42 -9.52 -36.80
CA GLU A 487 -44.86 -9.59 -36.47
C GLU A 487 -45.43 -10.97 -36.79
N PHE A 488 -46.24 -11.54 -35.89
CA PHE A 488 -46.87 -12.85 -36.07
C PHE A 488 -48.24 -12.92 -35.40
N ASP A 489 -49.13 -13.81 -35.85
CA ASP A 489 -50.41 -14.06 -35.17
C ASP A 489 -50.17 -14.89 -33.90
N ALA A 490 -50.43 -14.31 -32.73
CA ALA A 490 -50.07 -14.90 -31.43
C ALA A 490 -51.25 -15.64 -30.78
N PHE A 491 -52.39 -14.96 -30.67
CA PHE A 491 -53.56 -15.45 -29.93
C PHE A 491 -54.86 -15.09 -30.62
N THR A 492 -55.89 -15.89 -30.34
CA THR A 492 -57.29 -15.50 -30.48
C THR A 492 -57.83 -15.11 -29.12
N VAL A 493 -58.49 -13.95 -29.00
CA VAL A 493 -59.03 -13.47 -27.73
C VAL A 493 -60.55 -13.27 -27.81
N TYR A 494 -61.26 -13.74 -26.80
CA TYR A 494 -62.70 -13.53 -26.61
C TYR A 494 -62.97 -12.91 -25.24
N VAL A 495 -64.01 -12.07 -25.14
CA VAL A 495 -64.58 -11.70 -23.84
C VAL A 495 -65.53 -12.81 -23.41
N THR A 496 -65.40 -13.26 -22.17
CA THR A 496 -66.30 -14.24 -21.57
C THR A 496 -67.00 -13.68 -20.34
N ASP A 497 -68.17 -14.22 -20.04
CA ASP A 497 -68.83 -13.97 -18.77
C ASP A 497 -68.13 -14.73 -17.62
N ASN A 498 -68.71 -14.63 -16.42
CA ASN A 498 -68.21 -15.29 -15.23
C ASN A 498 -68.36 -16.83 -15.23
N LYS A 499 -68.98 -17.42 -16.25
CA LYS A 499 -69.09 -18.87 -16.44
C LYS A 499 -68.09 -19.41 -17.46
N GLY A 500 -67.44 -18.52 -18.20
CA GLY A 500 -66.52 -18.87 -19.29
C GLY A 500 -67.19 -18.95 -20.65
N ASP A 501 -68.46 -18.56 -20.75
CA ASP A 501 -69.18 -18.50 -22.03
C ASP A 501 -68.82 -17.21 -22.77
N VAL A 502 -68.60 -17.31 -24.09
CA VAL A 502 -68.25 -16.17 -24.93
C VAL A 502 -69.41 -15.18 -24.96
N LYS A 503 -69.15 -13.93 -24.56
CA LYS A 503 -70.14 -12.85 -24.65
C LYS A 503 -70.29 -12.43 -26.09
N VAL A 504 -71.53 -12.24 -26.51
CA VAL A 504 -71.88 -11.72 -27.84
C VAL A 504 -72.58 -10.37 -27.74
N ASP A 505 -72.44 -9.56 -28.77
CA ASP A 505 -73.20 -8.32 -28.95
C ASP A 505 -74.66 -8.61 -29.35
N ALA A 506 -75.43 -7.54 -29.59
CA ALA A 506 -76.85 -7.64 -29.96
C ALA A 506 -77.10 -8.37 -31.29
N ASP A 507 -76.08 -8.46 -32.15
CA ASP A 507 -76.14 -9.14 -33.45
C ASP A 507 -75.64 -10.60 -33.37
N GLY A 508 -75.30 -11.08 -32.17
CA GLY A 508 -74.80 -12.44 -31.94
C GLY A 508 -73.31 -12.63 -32.29
N LYS A 509 -72.55 -11.54 -32.49
CA LYS A 509 -71.10 -11.62 -32.74
C LYS A 509 -70.31 -11.52 -31.43
N PRO A 510 -69.15 -12.18 -31.30
CA PRO A 510 -68.32 -12.06 -30.10
C PRO A 510 -68.01 -10.60 -29.75
N LEU A 511 -68.11 -10.26 -28.45
CA LEU A 511 -67.87 -8.92 -27.95
C LEU A 511 -66.39 -8.52 -28.09
N ASP A 512 -66.16 -7.26 -28.45
CA ASP A 512 -64.83 -6.66 -28.58
C ASP A 512 -64.17 -6.41 -27.21
N PRO A 513 -63.00 -7.02 -26.90
CA PRO A 513 -62.26 -6.73 -25.66
C PRO A 513 -61.51 -5.38 -25.69
N GLY A 514 -61.49 -4.66 -26.82
CA GLY A 514 -60.69 -3.47 -27.07
C GLY A 514 -59.23 -3.79 -27.40
N PRO A 515 -58.32 -2.81 -27.29
CA PRO A 515 -56.88 -3.03 -27.40
C PRO A 515 -56.38 -4.03 -26.36
N VAL A 516 -55.58 -5.00 -26.81
CA VAL A 516 -55.06 -6.09 -25.97
C VAL A 516 -53.63 -5.77 -25.58
N LYS A 517 -53.34 -5.91 -24.29
CA LYS A 517 -52.00 -5.84 -23.72
C LYS A 517 -51.42 -7.25 -23.62
N LEU A 518 -50.30 -7.49 -24.30
CA LEU A 518 -49.53 -8.71 -24.19
C LEU A 518 -48.26 -8.43 -23.42
N THR A 519 -47.99 -9.25 -22.40
CA THR A 519 -46.72 -9.25 -21.66
C THR A 519 -46.04 -10.59 -21.90
N SER A 520 -44.84 -10.60 -22.47
CA SER A 520 -44.08 -11.84 -22.64
C SER A 520 -43.44 -12.29 -21.34
N GLY A 521 -42.92 -13.51 -21.30
CA GLY A 521 -42.18 -14.04 -20.15
C GLY A 521 -40.90 -13.26 -19.80
N SER A 522 -40.41 -12.40 -20.69
CA SER A 522 -39.30 -11.48 -20.40
C SER A 522 -39.76 -10.15 -19.78
N GLY A 523 -41.07 -9.96 -19.62
CA GLY A 523 -41.66 -8.73 -19.12
C GLY A 523 -41.88 -7.66 -20.18
N GLU A 524 -41.51 -7.89 -21.45
CA GLU A 524 -41.81 -6.95 -22.53
C GLU A 524 -43.32 -6.81 -22.72
N GLN A 525 -43.81 -5.57 -22.65
CA GLN A 525 -45.21 -5.24 -22.79
C GLN A 525 -45.47 -4.57 -24.12
N ILE A 526 -46.42 -5.10 -24.88
CA ILE A 526 -46.93 -4.49 -26.11
C ILE A 526 -48.43 -4.32 -26.00
N THR A 527 -48.93 -3.20 -26.52
CA THR A 527 -50.38 -2.98 -26.71
C THR A 527 -50.65 -3.03 -28.18
N VAL A 528 -51.54 -3.93 -28.59
CA VAL A 528 -51.77 -4.24 -29.99
C VAL A 528 -53.25 -4.10 -30.34
N ASN A 529 -53.50 -3.59 -31.54
CA ASN A 529 -54.83 -3.59 -32.13
C ASN A 529 -55.06 -4.95 -32.80
N ARG A 530 -56.28 -5.47 -32.70
CA ARG A 530 -56.68 -6.75 -33.29
C ARG A 530 -57.09 -6.60 -34.76
N LYS A 531 -57.06 -7.69 -35.52
CA LYS A 531 -57.72 -7.72 -36.84
C LYS A 531 -59.24 -7.60 -36.62
N ASN A 532 -59.92 -6.75 -37.40
CA ASN A 532 -61.35 -6.40 -37.25
C ASN A 532 -62.33 -7.50 -37.69
N GLU A 533 -61.95 -8.77 -37.60
CA GLU A 533 -62.76 -9.92 -38.01
C GLU A 533 -62.82 -10.92 -36.85
N ALA A 534 -64.01 -11.47 -36.57
CA ALA A 534 -64.16 -12.53 -35.57
C ALA A 534 -63.79 -13.89 -36.19
N PRO A 535 -62.95 -14.71 -35.54
CA PRO A 535 -62.44 -14.55 -34.19
C PRO A 535 -61.27 -13.56 -34.10
N PHE A 536 -61.15 -12.83 -32.98
CA PHE A 536 -60.26 -11.67 -32.91
C PHE A 536 -58.79 -12.07 -32.77
N HIS A 537 -58.09 -12.08 -33.89
CA HIS A 537 -56.66 -12.36 -33.99
C HIS A 537 -55.85 -11.18 -33.43
N VAL A 538 -54.95 -11.52 -32.51
CA VAL A 538 -54.00 -10.61 -31.88
C VAL A 538 -52.60 -10.88 -32.43
N GLN A 539 -52.00 -9.87 -33.06
CA GLN A 539 -50.64 -9.95 -33.58
C GLN A 539 -49.64 -9.55 -32.49
N GLY A 540 -48.58 -10.33 -32.33
CA GLY A 540 -47.45 -10.03 -31.45
C GLY A 540 -46.26 -9.49 -32.24
N LEU A 541 -45.58 -8.48 -31.68
CA LEU A 541 -44.32 -7.94 -32.17
C LEU A 541 -43.40 -7.70 -30.97
N PHE A 542 -42.78 -8.76 -30.48
CA PHE A 542 -41.85 -8.68 -29.36
C PHE A 542 -40.43 -8.46 -29.87
N ARG A 543 -39.72 -7.48 -29.30
CA ARG A 543 -38.33 -7.17 -29.61
C ARG A 543 -37.36 -7.81 -28.63
N LYS A 544 -37.82 -8.38 -27.52
CA LYS A 544 -36.98 -9.04 -26.51
C LYS A 544 -37.17 -10.55 -26.52
N VAL A 545 -36.05 -11.26 -26.45
CA VAL A 545 -35.99 -12.73 -26.39
C VAL A 545 -36.71 -13.26 -25.16
N THR A 546 -37.45 -14.37 -25.32
CA THR A 546 -38.15 -15.05 -24.24
C THR A 546 -37.84 -16.54 -24.30
N SER A 547 -37.27 -17.08 -23.22
CA SER A 547 -36.85 -18.49 -23.12
C SER A 547 -38.03 -19.45 -22.91
N ALA A 548 -39.10 -18.98 -22.26
CA ALA A 548 -40.34 -19.71 -22.07
C ALA A 548 -41.47 -19.03 -22.85
N GLY A 549 -42.29 -19.80 -23.56
CA GLY A 549 -43.49 -19.32 -24.26
C GLY A 549 -44.64 -18.97 -23.30
N VAL A 550 -44.33 -18.30 -22.19
CA VAL A 550 -45.32 -17.81 -21.22
C VAL A 550 -45.69 -16.39 -21.58
N TYR A 551 -46.98 -16.11 -21.67
CA TYR A 551 -47.51 -14.81 -22.01
C TYR A 551 -48.68 -14.46 -21.09
N MET A 552 -48.72 -13.23 -20.62
CA MET A 552 -49.87 -12.67 -19.92
C MET A 552 -50.65 -11.77 -20.87
N VAL A 553 -51.95 -12.03 -20.98
CA VAL A 553 -52.87 -11.33 -21.87
C VAL A 553 -53.91 -10.63 -21.03
N GLY A 554 -54.03 -9.32 -21.19
CA GLY A 554 -55.05 -8.48 -20.56
C GLY A 554 -55.59 -7.47 -21.55
N ASP A 555 -56.66 -6.76 -21.20
CA ASP A 555 -57.08 -5.60 -21.96
C ASP A 555 -56.38 -4.34 -21.45
N ALA A 556 -56.17 -3.36 -22.33
CA ALA A 556 -55.46 -2.13 -21.97
C ALA A 556 -56.20 -1.28 -20.92
N ALA A 557 -57.52 -1.43 -20.79
CA ALA A 557 -58.33 -0.69 -19.82
C ALA A 557 -58.46 -1.41 -18.46
N GLY A 558 -58.00 -2.66 -18.35
CA GLY A 558 -58.14 -3.50 -17.16
C GLY A 558 -59.59 -3.81 -16.78
N ASN A 559 -60.49 -3.88 -17.77
CA ASN A 559 -61.90 -4.20 -17.58
C ASN A 559 -62.14 -5.71 -17.41
N TYR A 560 -61.22 -6.54 -17.90
CA TYR A 560 -61.32 -8.00 -17.91
C TYR A 560 -60.16 -8.64 -17.13
N GLY A 561 -60.38 -9.84 -16.60
CA GLY A 561 -59.33 -10.59 -15.90
C GLY A 561 -58.16 -10.95 -16.81
N GLU A 562 -56.94 -10.77 -16.30
CA GLU A 562 -55.72 -11.16 -17.01
C GLU A 562 -55.62 -12.70 -17.09
N VAL A 563 -55.14 -13.20 -18.22
CA VAL A 563 -54.98 -14.63 -18.49
C VAL A 563 -53.52 -14.93 -18.76
N MET A 564 -52.97 -15.91 -18.05
CA MET A 564 -51.63 -16.41 -18.30
C MET A 564 -51.71 -17.66 -19.18
N VAL A 565 -51.03 -17.63 -20.33
CA VAL A 565 -50.98 -18.72 -21.30
C VAL A 565 -49.55 -19.22 -21.37
N SER A 566 -49.35 -20.53 -21.24
CA SER A 566 -48.05 -21.17 -21.42
C SER A 566 -48.08 -22.05 -22.67
N ILE A 567 -47.17 -21.80 -23.60
CA ILE A 567 -47.03 -22.53 -24.85
C ILE A 567 -45.64 -23.17 -24.89
N THR A 568 -45.59 -24.49 -24.79
CA THR A 568 -44.34 -25.23 -24.83
C THR A 568 -43.64 -25.04 -26.18
N GLY A 569 -42.40 -24.55 -26.16
CA GLY A 569 -41.56 -24.42 -27.36
C GLY A 569 -41.85 -23.20 -28.25
N ALA A 570 -42.67 -22.23 -27.81
CA ALA A 570 -43.08 -21.08 -28.62
C ALA A 570 -42.68 -19.72 -28.02
N GLY A 571 -41.39 -19.56 -27.71
CA GLY A 571 -40.80 -18.29 -27.24
C GLY A 571 -40.34 -17.36 -28.37
N ILE A 572 -39.72 -16.25 -28.00
CA ILE A 572 -39.07 -15.30 -28.90
C ILE A 572 -37.57 -15.60 -28.92
N LYS A 573 -37.00 -15.85 -30.09
CA LYS A 573 -35.57 -16.07 -30.32
C LYS A 573 -34.90 -14.79 -30.84
N PRO A 574 -33.56 -14.63 -30.64
CA PRO A 574 -32.85 -13.48 -31.18
C PRO A 574 -33.02 -13.36 -32.70
N ALA A 575 -33.01 -12.14 -33.23
CA ALA A 575 -32.90 -11.92 -34.67
C ALA A 575 -31.45 -12.14 -35.14
N ALA A 576 -31.17 -11.92 -36.43
CA ALA A 576 -29.83 -12.05 -36.97
C ALA A 576 -28.87 -11.02 -36.32
N ALA A 577 -27.62 -11.43 -36.07
CA ALA A 577 -26.61 -10.56 -35.51
C ALA A 577 -26.25 -9.42 -36.47
N THR A 578 -26.22 -8.19 -35.95
CA THR A 578 -25.85 -6.97 -36.71
C THR A 578 -24.73 -6.17 -36.05
N VAL A 579 -24.45 -6.44 -34.77
CA VAL A 579 -23.37 -5.85 -33.98
C VAL A 579 -22.51 -6.95 -33.35
N VAL A 580 -21.20 -6.72 -33.27
CA VAL A 580 -20.26 -7.55 -32.52
C VAL A 580 -19.36 -6.64 -31.68
N GLU A 581 -19.15 -7.04 -30.43
CA GLU A 581 -18.32 -6.34 -29.45
C GLU A 581 -17.36 -7.34 -28.81
N LEU A 582 -16.15 -6.88 -28.50
CA LEU A 582 -15.30 -7.56 -27.52
C LEU A 582 -15.66 -6.96 -26.16
N GLN A 583 -16.12 -7.77 -25.21
CA GLN A 583 -16.48 -7.31 -23.87
C GLN A 583 -15.54 -7.91 -22.83
N ASN A 584 -15.25 -7.14 -21.78
CA ASN A 584 -14.54 -7.65 -20.61
C ASN A 584 -15.48 -8.52 -19.75
N ALA A 585 -14.97 -9.10 -18.66
CA ALA A 585 -15.78 -9.96 -17.81
C ALA A 585 -16.89 -9.24 -17.04
N HIS A 586 -16.82 -7.90 -16.94
CA HIS A 586 -17.89 -7.03 -16.44
C HIS A 586 -18.86 -6.57 -17.55
N GLU A 587 -18.77 -7.18 -18.73
CA GLU A 587 -19.63 -6.93 -19.89
C GLU A 587 -19.51 -5.51 -20.47
N VAL A 588 -18.37 -4.87 -20.24
CA VAL A 588 -18.03 -3.56 -20.78
C VAL A 588 -17.22 -3.72 -22.07
N GLY A 589 -17.65 -3.07 -23.14
CA GLY A 589 -16.97 -3.09 -24.43
C GLY A 589 -15.50 -2.64 -24.35
N GLN A 590 -14.61 -3.40 -24.98
CA GLN A 590 -13.17 -3.20 -25.00
C GLN A 590 -12.68 -2.93 -26.42
N SER A 591 -11.88 -1.88 -26.58
CA SER A 591 -11.13 -1.58 -27.80
C SER A 591 -9.61 -1.73 -27.62
N VAL A 592 -9.16 -1.94 -26.38
CA VAL A 592 -7.76 -2.13 -26.01
C VAL A 592 -7.65 -3.39 -25.15
N VAL A 593 -6.67 -4.24 -25.46
CA VAL A 593 -6.34 -5.42 -24.65
C VAL A 593 -4.85 -5.42 -24.41
N ASN A 594 -4.46 -5.23 -23.15
CA ASN A 594 -3.04 -5.27 -22.79
C ASN A 594 -2.51 -6.72 -22.87
N PRO A 595 -1.26 -6.92 -23.31
CA PRO A 595 -0.66 -8.24 -23.30
C PRO A 595 -0.52 -8.74 -21.85
N GLY A 596 -0.57 -10.06 -21.67
CA GLY A 596 -0.27 -10.67 -20.36
C GLY A 596 1.20 -10.49 -19.96
N GLU A 597 1.58 -11.05 -18.81
CA GLU A 597 2.98 -11.02 -18.36
C GLU A 597 3.95 -11.54 -19.43
N MET A 598 5.14 -10.94 -19.48
CA MET A 598 6.21 -11.42 -20.34
C MET A 598 6.60 -12.86 -19.96
N THR A 599 6.60 -13.76 -20.95
CA THR A 599 7.01 -15.15 -20.73
C THR A 599 8.51 -15.27 -20.49
N LEU A 600 8.94 -16.43 -19.96
CA LEU A 600 10.37 -16.75 -19.79
C LEU A 600 11.14 -16.72 -21.12
N GLU A 601 10.46 -16.97 -22.23
CA GLU A 601 11.01 -16.91 -23.59
C GLU A 601 11.10 -15.47 -24.13
N LYS A 602 10.86 -14.46 -23.30
CA LYS A 602 10.84 -13.04 -23.67
C LYS A 602 9.81 -12.77 -24.77
N ARG A 603 8.56 -13.19 -24.52
CA ARG A 603 7.41 -12.94 -25.41
C ARG A 603 6.28 -12.31 -24.63
N TYR A 604 5.58 -11.37 -25.26
CA TYR A 604 4.28 -10.91 -24.80
C TYR A 604 3.17 -11.65 -25.53
N ILE A 605 2.13 -12.06 -24.80
CA ILE A 605 0.98 -12.77 -25.39
C ILE A 605 -0.28 -11.98 -25.10
N THR A 606 -0.90 -11.44 -26.14
CA THR A 606 -2.28 -10.91 -26.06
C THR A 606 -3.24 -12.05 -26.33
N ARG A 607 -4.23 -12.23 -25.46
CA ARG A 607 -5.25 -13.28 -25.60
C ARG A 607 -6.60 -12.64 -25.91
N LEU A 608 -7.27 -13.13 -26.94
CA LEU A 608 -8.64 -12.76 -27.31
C LEU A 608 -9.52 -14.01 -27.09
N PRO A 609 -10.14 -14.15 -25.90
CA PRO A 609 -11.03 -15.27 -25.59
C PRO A 609 -12.21 -15.35 -26.56
N GLU A 610 -12.56 -16.54 -27.03
CA GLU A 610 -13.77 -16.74 -27.84
C GLU A 610 -15.03 -16.22 -27.12
N SER A 611 -15.08 -16.51 -25.83
CA SER A 611 -16.10 -16.13 -24.88
C SER A 611 -16.20 -14.63 -24.60
N ALA A 612 -15.23 -13.81 -24.99
CA ALA A 612 -15.28 -12.35 -24.82
C ALA A 612 -16.02 -11.66 -25.99
N PHE A 613 -16.13 -12.33 -27.14
CA PHE A 613 -16.90 -11.80 -28.27
C PHE A 613 -18.40 -12.00 -28.03
N ARG A 614 -19.15 -10.91 -28.10
CA ARG A 614 -20.60 -10.87 -27.94
C ARG A 614 -21.24 -10.33 -29.20
N MET A 615 -22.23 -11.05 -29.70
CA MET A 615 -22.99 -10.64 -30.88
C MET A 615 -24.40 -10.26 -30.47
N PHE A 616 -24.89 -9.16 -31.01
CA PHE A 616 -26.22 -8.65 -30.74
C PHE A 616 -27.01 -8.45 -32.04
N ASP A 617 -28.32 -8.64 -31.95
CA ASP A 617 -29.25 -8.17 -32.97
C ASP A 617 -29.56 -6.67 -32.84
N ASP A 618 -30.34 -6.12 -33.78
CA ASP A 618 -30.71 -4.69 -33.80
C ASP A 618 -31.52 -4.22 -32.57
N TYR A 619 -32.01 -5.15 -31.75
CA TYR A 619 -32.78 -4.88 -30.54
C TYR A 619 -31.95 -5.08 -29.25
N GLY A 620 -30.65 -5.33 -29.42
CA GLY A 620 -29.71 -5.59 -28.34
C GLY A 620 -29.85 -6.98 -27.74
N ASN A 621 -30.57 -7.92 -28.37
CA ASN A 621 -30.61 -9.29 -27.86
C ASN A 621 -29.32 -10.01 -28.25
N PRO A 622 -28.72 -10.78 -27.34
CA PRO A 622 -27.53 -11.54 -27.66
C PRO A 622 -27.87 -12.74 -28.51
N VAL A 623 -27.09 -12.88 -29.58
CA VAL A 623 -27.08 -14.05 -30.47
C VAL A 623 -26.11 -15.10 -29.95
N THR A 624 -25.02 -14.68 -29.30
CA THR A 624 -24.13 -15.53 -28.52
C THR A 624 -24.84 -15.98 -27.24
N GLY A 625 -25.65 -17.04 -27.33
CA GLY A 625 -26.60 -17.48 -26.31
C GLY A 625 -26.22 -18.77 -25.57
N GLN A 626 -27.18 -19.69 -25.46
CA GLN A 626 -27.02 -20.97 -24.73
C GLN A 626 -25.88 -21.80 -25.30
N GLN A 627 -25.00 -22.26 -24.41
CA GLN A 627 -23.87 -23.12 -24.75
C GLN A 627 -24.33 -24.59 -24.88
N PRO A 628 -23.62 -25.43 -25.65
CA PRO A 628 -22.44 -25.09 -26.46
C PRO A 628 -22.81 -24.40 -27.78
N LEU A 629 -22.01 -23.42 -28.19
CA LEU A 629 -22.17 -22.75 -29.50
C LEU A 629 -21.33 -23.45 -30.58
N THR A 630 -21.87 -23.48 -31.80
CA THR A 630 -21.23 -23.99 -33.02
C THR A 630 -21.04 -22.89 -34.06
N GLU A 631 -20.31 -23.20 -35.14
CA GLU A 631 -20.12 -22.30 -36.28
C GLU A 631 -21.46 -21.91 -36.94
N ASP A 632 -22.43 -22.82 -36.99
CA ASP A 632 -23.75 -22.52 -37.57
C ASP A 632 -24.50 -21.45 -36.75
N ASP A 633 -24.28 -21.42 -35.43
CA ASP A 633 -24.94 -20.50 -34.51
C ASP A 633 -24.40 -19.07 -34.65
N THR A 634 -23.07 -18.89 -34.68
CA THR A 634 -22.42 -17.57 -34.56
C THR A 634 -21.38 -17.26 -35.63
N GLY A 635 -21.16 -18.16 -36.59
CA GLY A 635 -20.09 -18.06 -37.58
C GLY A 635 -18.71 -18.28 -36.95
N THR A 636 -17.70 -17.81 -37.65
CA THR A 636 -16.29 -17.88 -37.24
C THR A 636 -15.65 -16.51 -37.22
N PHE A 637 -14.53 -16.39 -36.53
CA PHE A 637 -13.66 -15.22 -36.59
C PHE A 637 -12.19 -15.58 -36.76
N THR A 638 -11.45 -14.70 -37.44
CA THR A 638 -9.99 -14.77 -37.61
C THR A 638 -9.34 -13.46 -37.19
N ALA A 639 -8.10 -13.52 -36.73
CA ALA A 639 -7.33 -12.33 -36.37
C ALA A 639 -6.12 -12.17 -37.29
N THR A 640 -5.71 -10.92 -37.50
CA THR A 640 -4.48 -10.54 -38.19
C THR A 640 -3.77 -9.46 -37.38
N SER A 641 -2.45 -9.54 -37.32
CA SER A 641 -1.58 -8.56 -36.65
C SER A 641 -0.41 -8.25 -37.57
N ALA A 642 0.02 -6.99 -37.58
CA ALA A 642 1.15 -6.55 -38.40
C ALA A 642 2.50 -6.83 -37.73
N ASN A 643 2.51 -6.85 -36.38
CA ASN A 643 3.73 -6.92 -35.57
C ASN A 643 3.83 -8.19 -34.71
N GLY A 644 2.75 -8.97 -34.58
CA GLY A 644 2.69 -10.20 -33.81
C GLY A 644 2.32 -11.41 -34.64
N THR A 645 2.69 -12.60 -34.16
CA THR A 645 2.30 -13.88 -34.77
C THR A 645 0.97 -14.35 -34.18
N VAL A 646 -0.02 -14.57 -35.05
CA VAL A 646 -1.34 -15.07 -34.65
C VAL A 646 -1.29 -16.60 -34.50
N GLY A 647 -1.73 -17.10 -33.35
CA GLY A 647 -1.95 -18.51 -33.08
C GLY A 647 -3.38 -18.75 -32.58
N TYR A 648 -3.94 -19.90 -32.92
CA TYR A 648 -5.29 -20.29 -32.52
C TYR A 648 -5.20 -21.42 -31.52
N ASN A 649 -5.44 -21.11 -30.25
CA ASN A 649 -5.60 -22.11 -29.21
C ASN A 649 -7.09 -22.48 -29.08
N THR A 650 -7.68 -22.86 -30.20
CA THR A 650 -9.07 -23.28 -30.36
C THR A 650 -9.12 -24.75 -30.82
N PRO A 651 -10.23 -25.47 -30.61
CA PRO A 651 -10.40 -26.84 -31.11
C PRO A 651 -10.17 -26.95 -32.63
N GLU A 652 -10.56 -25.91 -33.38
CA GLU A 652 -10.50 -25.83 -34.84
C GLU A 652 -9.12 -25.43 -35.37
N LYS A 653 -8.24 -24.87 -34.52
CA LYS A 653 -6.84 -24.52 -34.80
C LYS A 653 -6.57 -23.46 -35.89
N ASP A 654 -7.59 -23.04 -36.64
CA ASP A 654 -7.44 -22.06 -37.72
C ASP A 654 -8.36 -20.83 -37.56
N TYR A 655 -9.37 -20.90 -36.69
CA TYR A 655 -10.33 -19.83 -36.41
C TYR A 655 -10.93 -19.99 -35.01
N GLY A 656 -11.67 -18.98 -34.56
CA GLY A 656 -12.50 -19.07 -33.36
C GLY A 656 -14.00 -18.97 -33.64
N ILE A 657 -14.82 -19.38 -32.67
CA ILE A 657 -16.29 -19.30 -32.68
C ILE A 657 -16.74 -18.26 -31.64
N PRO A 658 -17.34 -17.13 -32.05
CA PRO A 658 -17.71 -16.05 -31.13
C PRO A 658 -18.65 -16.49 -30.00
N GLY A 659 -18.34 -16.10 -28.78
CA GLY A 659 -19.14 -16.36 -27.58
C GLY A 659 -19.07 -17.78 -27.05
N ARG A 660 -18.29 -18.68 -27.66
CA ARG A 660 -18.19 -20.08 -27.25
C ARG A 660 -17.43 -20.22 -25.93
N VAL A 661 -17.92 -21.12 -25.08
CA VAL A 661 -17.27 -21.57 -23.84
C VAL A 661 -17.14 -23.09 -23.89
N TYR A 662 -15.96 -23.62 -23.60
CA TYR A 662 -15.71 -25.07 -23.56
C TYR A 662 -15.67 -25.57 -22.12
N PHE A 663 -16.47 -26.60 -21.83
CA PHE A 663 -16.46 -27.33 -20.57
C PHE A 663 -15.71 -28.63 -20.82
N GLU A 664 -14.64 -28.93 -20.08
CA GLU A 664 -14.08 -30.28 -20.16
C GLU A 664 -15.15 -31.29 -19.68
N PRO A 665 -15.35 -32.40 -20.41
CA PRO A 665 -16.30 -33.41 -19.97
C PRO A 665 -15.83 -33.97 -18.62
N ALA A 666 -16.81 -34.26 -17.75
CA ALA A 666 -16.60 -35.01 -16.51
C ALA A 666 -15.64 -36.17 -16.75
N ASP A 667 -14.71 -36.40 -15.82
CA ASP A 667 -13.80 -37.53 -15.90
C ASP A 667 -14.57 -38.86 -16.07
N ALA A 668 -13.87 -39.93 -16.46
CA ALA A 668 -14.47 -41.25 -16.66
C ALA A 668 -15.14 -41.84 -15.39
N MET A 669 -15.05 -41.15 -14.24
CA MET A 669 -15.65 -41.51 -12.96
C MET A 669 -16.96 -40.75 -12.67
N GLY A 670 -17.38 -39.81 -13.54
CA GLY A 670 -18.67 -39.13 -13.44
C GLY A 670 -18.72 -38.02 -12.39
N HIS A 671 -17.58 -37.46 -11.99
CA HIS A 671 -17.57 -36.27 -11.13
C HIS A 671 -18.22 -35.08 -11.86
N ALA A 672 -19.11 -34.36 -11.17
CA ALA A 672 -19.75 -33.18 -11.72
C ALA A 672 -18.68 -32.13 -12.09
N VAL A 673 -18.75 -31.60 -13.31
CA VAL A 673 -17.91 -30.50 -13.79
C VAL A 673 -18.08 -29.33 -12.82
N THR A 674 -17.06 -29.05 -12.01
CA THR A 674 -17.00 -27.81 -11.22
C THR A 674 -16.54 -26.69 -12.16
N THR A 675 -16.87 -25.43 -11.86
CA THR A 675 -16.53 -24.27 -12.71
C THR A 675 -15.02 -24.14 -13.01
N SER A 676 -14.17 -24.84 -12.25
CA SER A 676 -12.71 -24.96 -12.42
C SER A 676 -12.23 -25.67 -13.69
N ASP A 677 -13.11 -26.33 -14.44
CA ASP A 677 -12.75 -27.08 -15.66
C ASP A 677 -13.13 -26.35 -16.96
N VAL A 678 -13.46 -25.06 -16.88
CA VAL A 678 -13.75 -24.22 -18.05
C VAL A 678 -12.44 -23.69 -18.63
N LYS A 679 -12.02 -24.22 -19.77
CA LYS A 679 -10.91 -23.64 -20.55
C LYS A 679 -11.49 -22.66 -21.56
N SER A 680 -11.10 -21.39 -21.45
CA SER A 680 -11.32 -20.48 -22.57
C SER A 680 -10.30 -20.78 -23.66
N HIS A 681 -10.80 -21.32 -24.77
CA HIS A 681 -10.11 -21.21 -26.02
C HIS A 681 -9.97 -19.74 -26.40
N ALA A 682 -8.84 -19.40 -27.00
CA ALA A 682 -8.50 -18.03 -27.32
C ALA A 682 -7.65 -17.96 -28.58
N VAL A 683 -7.83 -16.86 -29.30
CA VAL A 683 -6.86 -16.45 -30.31
C VAL A 683 -5.75 -15.69 -29.61
N THR A 684 -4.51 -16.13 -29.79
CA THR A 684 -3.33 -15.56 -29.14
C THR A 684 -2.48 -14.81 -30.14
N ILE A 685 -2.06 -13.60 -29.81
CA ILE A 685 -1.12 -12.83 -30.60
C ILE A 685 0.18 -12.78 -29.81
N THR A 686 1.24 -13.35 -30.37
CA THR A 686 2.55 -13.48 -29.72
C THR A 686 3.51 -12.46 -30.31
N TYR A 687 4.09 -11.64 -29.45
CA TYR A 687 5.11 -10.65 -29.80
C TYR A 687 6.44 -11.11 -29.23
N ASP A 688 7.41 -11.39 -30.09
CA ASP A 688 8.78 -11.61 -29.66
C ASP A 688 9.37 -10.26 -29.20
N THR A 689 10.08 -10.24 -28.08
CA THR A 689 10.75 -9.01 -27.60
C THR A 689 12.26 -9.02 -27.84
N THR A 690 12.78 -10.10 -28.44
CA THR A 690 14.19 -10.26 -28.78
C THR A 690 14.37 -10.83 -30.18
N GLY A 691 15.56 -10.63 -30.75
CA GLY A 691 15.90 -11.07 -32.11
C GLY A 691 15.40 -10.13 -33.21
N SER A 692 15.46 -10.58 -34.47
CA SER A 692 15.11 -9.77 -35.64
C SER A 692 13.62 -9.46 -35.80
N GLY A 693 12.76 -10.16 -35.03
CA GLY A 693 11.32 -9.93 -34.96
C GLY A 693 10.87 -9.18 -33.70
N ALA A 694 11.81 -8.59 -32.94
CA ALA A 694 11.51 -7.88 -31.71
C ALA A 694 10.59 -6.68 -31.95
N TYR A 695 9.52 -6.57 -31.18
CA TYR A 695 8.56 -5.47 -31.27
C TYR A 695 8.23 -4.88 -29.89
N ALA A 696 8.14 -3.54 -29.83
CA ALA A 696 7.61 -2.78 -28.72
C ALA A 696 6.86 -1.56 -29.27
N GLY A 697 5.67 -1.27 -28.73
CA GLY A 697 4.76 -0.24 -29.20
C GLY A 697 3.32 -0.72 -29.35
N GLU A 698 2.47 0.15 -29.89
CA GLU A 698 1.05 -0.13 -30.15
C GLU A 698 0.86 -0.96 -31.44
N ASP A 699 0.31 -2.17 -31.31
CA ASP A 699 -0.16 -2.98 -32.43
C ASP A 699 -1.69 -2.93 -32.56
N LYS A 700 -2.18 -3.06 -33.80
CA LYS A 700 -3.61 -3.08 -34.13
C LYS A 700 -3.99 -4.45 -34.68
N ILE A 701 -4.67 -5.23 -33.85
CA ILE A 701 -5.18 -6.55 -34.19
C ILE A 701 -6.52 -6.38 -34.90
N GLN A 702 -6.61 -6.82 -36.15
CA GLN A 702 -7.84 -6.79 -36.92
C GLN A 702 -8.53 -8.16 -36.85
N VAL A 703 -9.75 -8.17 -36.31
CA VAL A 703 -10.60 -9.37 -36.14
C VAL A 703 -11.74 -9.33 -37.14
N ASN A 704 -11.84 -10.36 -37.98
CA ASN A 704 -12.82 -10.47 -39.06
C ASN A 704 -13.82 -11.59 -38.78
N PHE A 705 -15.10 -11.36 -39.07
CA PHE A 705 -16.20 -12.29 -38.77
C PHE A 705 -16.88 -12.80 -40.06
N THR A 706 -17.33 -14.05 -40.06
CA THR A 706 -17.98 -14.69 -41.23
C THR A 706 -19.51 -14.74 -41.14
N LYS A 707 -20.12 -14.43 -39.98
CA LYS A 707 -21.58 -14.52 -39.81
C LYS A 707 -22.32 -13.59 -40.78
N PRO A 708 -23.30 -14.11 -41.57
CA PRO A 708 -24.16 -13.28 -42.41
C PRO A 708 -24.93 -12.23 -41.59
N GLY A 709 -24.94 -10.97 -42.03
CA GLY A 709 -25.51 -9.83 -41.28
C GLY A 709 -24.45 -8.89 -40.66
N LEU A 710 -23.24 -9.40 -40.41
CA LEU A 710 -22.07 -8.62 -39.98
C LEU A 710 -21.15 -8.21 -41.15
N GLY A 711 -21.65 -8.32 -42.39
CA GLY A 711 -20.86 -8.26 -43.62
C GLY A 711 -19.84 -7.10 -43.67
N ALA A 712 -18.56 -7.44 -43.79
CA ALA A 712 -17.38 -6.57 -43.83
C ALA A 712 -17.04 -5.77 -42.55
N LYS A 713 -17.74 -5.99 -41.43
CA LYS A 713 -17.37 -5.39 -40.16
C LYS A 713 -16.17 -6.15 -39.56
N SER A 714 -15.03 -5.49 -39.49
CA SER A 714 -13.88 -5.93 -38.69
C SER A 714 -13.86 -5.17 -37.36
N LEU A 715 -13.56 -5.87 -36.27
CA LEU A 715 -13.22 -5.22 -35.00
C LEU A 715 -11.72 -4.92 -35.01
N THR A 716 -11.32 -3.72 -34.62
CA THR A 716 -9.92 -3.39 -34.37
C THR A 716 -9.69 -3.36 -32.86
N VAL A 717 -8.79 -4.21 -32.38
CA VAL A 717 -8.37 -4.28 -31.00
C VAL A 717 -6.94 -3.79 -30.93
N SER A 718 -6.68 -2.77 -30.14
CA SER A 718 -5.32 -2.25 -29.95
C SER A 718 -4.65 -2.96 -28.78
N THR A 719 -3.34 -3.15 -28.85
CA THR A 719 -2.55 -3.69 -27.74
C THR A 719 -1.22 -2.96 -27.66
N ASN A 720 -0.72 -2.67 -26.46
CA ASN A 720 0.54 -1.97 -26.28
C ASN A 720 1.60 -2.92 -25.71
N VAL A 721 2.56 -3.29 -26.54
CA VAL A 721 3.65 -4.19 -26.19
C VAL A 721 4.78 -3.36 -25.58
N GLN A 722 5.04 -3.55 -24.30
CA GLN A 722 6.12 -2.85 -23.63
C GLN A 722 7.48 -3.36 -24.10
N ALA A 723 8.49 -2.50 -24.07
CA ALA A 723 9.87 -2.96 -24.25
C ALA A 723 10.23 -3.93 -23.11
N PRO A 724 10.95 -5.03 -23.38
CA PRO A 724 11.32 -5.98 -22.35
C PRO A 724 12.16 -5.30 -21.28
N GLN A 725 11.80 -5.48 -20.00
CA GLN A 725 12.67 -5.10 -18.90
C GLN A 725 13.72 -6.19 -18.69
N GLU A 726 14.99 -5.80 -18.72
CA GLU A 726 16.14 -6.67 -18.51
C GLU A 726 16.97 -6.14 -17.34
N LEU A 727 17.68 -7.04 -16.65
CA LEU A 727 18.64 -6.64 -15.63
C LEU A 727 19.77 -5.82 -16.29
N GLY A 728 19.73 -4.50 -16.09
CA GLY A 728 20.70 -3.57 -16.67
C GLY A 728 21.94 -3.36 -15.78
N ARG A 729 21.74 -3.17 -14.47
CA ARG A 729 22.82 -2.84 -13.52
C ARG A 729 22.59 -3.49 -12.15
N ILE A 730 23.67 -3.82 -11.45
CA ILE A 730 23.63 -4.17 -10.03
C ILE A 730 24.34 -3.04 -9.27
N LYS A 731 23.73 -2.54 -8.20
CA LYS A 731 24.28 -1.51 -7.32
C LYS A 731 24.47 -2.12 -5.93
N ALA A 732 25.65 -1.94 -5.35
CA ALA A 732 25.93 -2.33 -3.96
C ALA A 732 26.35 -1.08 -3.18
N SER A 733 25.61 -0.78 -2.11
CA SER A 733 25.69 0.49 -1.37
C SER A 733 26.04 0.23 0.10
N ILE A 734 27.03 1.00 0.57
CA ILE A 734 27.42 1.22 1.96
C ILE A 734 28.11 2.59 2.04
N GLU A 735 27.95 3.32 3.14
CA GLU A 735 28.51 4.67 3.34
C GLU A 735 30.05 4.69 3.26
N GLN A 736 30.70 3.65 3.77
CA GLN A 736 32.16 3.55 3.78
C GLN A 736 32.66 2.13 3.50
N ASP A 737 33.83 2.04 2.88
CA ASP A 737 34.49 0.78 2.53
C ASP A 737 35.56 0.37 3.57
N VAL A 738 35.80 1.19 4.61
CA VAL A 738 36.72 0.89 5.72
C VAL A 738 35.92 0.47 6.94
N LEU A 739 36.16 -0.76 7.42
CA LEU A 739 35.42 -1.37 8.52
C LEU A 739 36.33 -1.58 9.74
N PRO A 740 35.86 -1.24 10.96
CA PRO A 740 36.58 -1.60 12.18
C PRO A 740 36.73 -3.12 12.31
N VAL A 741 37.80 -3.59 12.94
CA VAL A 741 37.91 -5.01 13.33
C VAL A 741 36.75 -5.41 14.26
N ASN A 742 36.30 -6.66 14.15
CA ASN A 742 35.14 -7.21 14.86
C ASN A 742 33.77 -6.58 14.51
N SER A 743 33.68 -5.71 13.50
CA SER A 743 32.45 -5.03 13.13
C SER A 743 31.42 -5.93 12.45
N GLU A 744 30.17 -5.48 12.48
CA GLU A 744 29.07 -6.00 11.68
C GLU A 744 28.31 -4.82 11.09
N VAL A 745 28.22 -4.76 9.75
CA VAL A 745 27.62 -3.63 9.02
C VAL A 745 26.62 -4.12 7.99
N ALA A 746 25.67 -3.28 7.61
CA ALA A 746 24.71 -3.58 6.54
C ALA A 746 25.24 -3.12 5.18
N LEU A 747 25.08 -3.97 4.16
CA LEU A 747 25.29 -3.67 2.75
C LEU A 747 23.96 -3.87 2.02
N THR A 748 23.48 -2.84 1.35
CA THR A 748 22.36 -2.96 0.43
C THR A 748 22.85 -3.41 -0.94
N VAL A 749 22.11 -4.31 -1.57
CA VAL A 749 22.26 -4.62 -2.99
C VAL A 749 20.94 -4.40 -3.71
N GLU A 750 20.99 -3.73 -4.84
CA GLU A 750 19.86 -3.41 -5.70
C GLU A 750 20.16 -3.92 -7.11
N VAL A 751 19.20 -4.60 -7.70
CA VAL A 751 19.20 -4.94 -9.13
C VAL A 751 18.33 -3.92 -9.85
N LEU A 752 18.85 -3.34 -10.92
CA LEU A 752 18.23 -2.27 -11.67
C LEU A 752 18.01 -2.68 -13.12
N ASP A 753 16.92 -2.23 -13.72
CA ASP A 753 16.63 -2.43 -15.14
C ASP A 753 17.49 -1.51 -16.02
N GLN A 754 17.31 -1.58 -17.33
CA GLN A 754 18.02 -0.71 -18.29
C GLN A 754 17.69 0.78 -18.16
N ASN A 755 16.67 1.16 -17.38
CA ASN A 755 16.24 2.52 -17.10
C ASN A 755 16.60 2.98 -15.68
N ASP A 756 17.50 2.27 -15.00
CA ASP A 756 17.93 2.53 -13.63
C ASP A 756 16.80 2.42 -12.57
N ARG A 757 15.72 1.66 -12.85
CA ARG A 757 14.63 1.36 -11.89
C ARG A 757 14.85 0.00 -11.22
N LEU A 758 14.35 -0.23 -10.00
CA LEU A 758 14.49 -1.56 -9.37
C LEU A 758 13.85 -2.65 -10.24
N PHE A 759 14.62 -3.70 -10.51
CA PHE A 759 14.22 -4.81 -11.37
C PHE A 759 13.73 -5.99 -10.53
N ALA A 760 12.43 -6.23 -10.55
CA ALA A 760 11.78 -7.30 -9.79
C ALA A 760 11.29 -8.47 -10.65
N GLY A 761 11.74 -8.57 -11.90
CA GLY A 761 11.32 -9.65 -12.80
C GLY A 761 11.73 -11.03 -12.31
N LYS A 762 11.00 -12.09 -12.73
CA LYS A 762 11.27 -13.51 -12.38
C LYS A 762 12.71 -13.97 -12.67
N ASN A 763 13.47 -13.24 -13.48
CA ASN A 763 14.86 -13.49 -13.84
C ASN A 763 15.88 -12.63 -13.07
N ALA A 764 15.49 -11.96 -11.98
CA ALA A 764 16.38 -11.17 -11.12
C ALA A 764 17.30 -12.06 -10.25
N LEU A 765 18.02 -12.98 -10.89
CA LEU A 765 18.92 -13.92 -10.22
C LEU A 765 20.35 -13.36 -10.18
N VAL A 766 20.95 -13.29 -8.99
CA VAL A 766 22.29 -12.74 -8.78
C VAL A 766 23.14 -13.74 -8.00
N THR A 767 24.36 -13.98 -8.45
CA THR A 767 25.36 -14.79 -7.73
C THR A 767 26.24 -13.90 -6.85
N LEU A 768 26.60 -14.38 -5.66
CA LEU A 768 27.59 -13.75 -4.78
C LEU A 768 28.92 -14.50 -4.87
N GLN A 769 30.03 -13.80 -5.08
CA GLN A 769 31.38 -14.30 -4.89
C GLN A 769 32.03 -13.55 -3.72
N ILE A 770 32.54 -14.30 -2.75
CA ILE A 770 33.32 -13.82 -1.61
C ILE A 770 34.77 -14.12 -1.91
N ASN A 771 35.63 -13.10 -1.83
CA ASN A 771 37.05 -13.17 -2.14
C ASN A 771 37.31 -13.62 -3.58
N GLY A 772 37.52 -12.65 -4.46
CA GLY A 772 37.79 -12.87 -5.88
C GLY A 772 38.86 -11.96 -6.44
N LYS A 773 39.41 -11.05 -5.63
CA LYS A 773 40.46 -10.11 -6.02
C LYS A 773 41.80 -10.52 -5.41
N SER A 774 42.86 -10.19 -6.13
CA SER A 774 44.22 -10.28 -5.60
C SER A 774 44.37 -9.32 -4.41
N GLY A 775 44.87 -9.81 -3.28
CA GLY A 775 45.01 -9.03 -2.04
C GLY A 775 43.95 -9.33 -0.97
N ASP A 776 42.90 -10.10 -1.30
CA ASP A 776 41.91 -10.54 -0.32
C ASP A 776 42.57 -11.48 0.72
N THR A 777 42.64 -11.03 1.96
CA THR A 777 43.31 -11.70 3.10
C THR A 777 42.40 -11.95 4.28
N VAL A 778 41.22 -11.31 4.31
CA VAL A 778 40.17 -11.48 5.31
C VAL A 778 39.02 -12.28 4.71
N THR A 779 38.41 -13.17 5.47
CA THR A 779 37.18 -13.88 5.06
C THR A 779 36.01 -13.34 5.87
N PRO A 780 35.10 -12.54 5.27
CA PRO A 780 33.92 -12.06 5.97
C PRO A 780 32.87 -13.17 6.12
N THR A 781 31.98 -13.02 7.09
CA THR A 781 30.70 -13.74 7.11
C THR A 781 29.63 -12.83 6.52
N VAL A 782 28.95 -13.30 5.46
CA VAL A 782 27.87 -12.56 4.81
C VAL A 782 26.55 -13.26 5.11
N LYS A 783 25.60 -12.53 5.68
CA LYS A 783 24.25 -13.05 5.97
C LYS A 783 23.22 -12.18 5.27
N GLU A 784 22.31 -12.79 4.52
CA GLU A 784 21.13 -12.08 4.03
C GLU A 784 20.21 -11.78 5.22
N ILE A 785 19.78 -10.52 5.32
CA ILE A 785 18.78 -10.09 6.28
C ILE A 785 17.42 -10.16 5.58
N THR A 786 16.57 -11.08 6.01
CA THR A 786 15.20 -11.21 5.53
C THR A 786 14.24 -10.72 6.60
N GLN A 787 13.30 -9.86 6.24
CA GLN A 787 12.20 -9.47 7.10
C GLN A 787 10.98 -10.31 6.75
N ASN A 788 10.59 -11.18 7.66
CA ASN A 788 9.35 -11.94 7.54
C ASN A 788 8.32 -11.25 8.39
N ARG A 789 7.14 -10.96 7.85
CA ARG A 789 6.02 -10.61 8.72
C ARG A 789 5.28 -11.89 9.09
N VAL A 790 4.91 -11.97 10.36
CA VAL A 790 4.22 -13.11 10.97
C VAL A 790 3.17 -12.56 11.90
N GLU A 791 2.02 -13.21 11.99
CA GLU A 791 1.06 -12.86 13.03
C GLU A 791 1.54 -13.36 14.39
N SER A 792 1.66 -12.47 15.35
CA SER A 792 2.19 -12.77 16.68
C SER A 792 1.52 -11.91 17.74
N THR A 793 1.74 -12.16 19.03
CA THR A 793 1.38 -11.17 20.07
C THR A 793 2.50 -10.13 20.19
N PRO A 794 2.25 -8.93 20.76
CA PRO A 794 3.30 -7.97 21.06
C PRO A 794 4.47 -8.60 21.85
N GLU A 795 4.18 -9.46 22.82
CA GLU A 795 5.18 -10.12 23.66
C GLU A 795 6.00 -11.16 22.88
N VAL A 796 5.35 -11.99 22.05
CA VAL A 796 6.04 -12.99 21.23
C VAL A 796 6.87 -12.29 20.16
N CYS A 797 6.34 -11.23 19.54
CA CYS A 797 7.06 -10.40 18.58
C CYS A 797 8.30 -9.75 19.18
N LYS A 798 8.17 -9.16 20.38
CA LYS A 798 9.29 -8.60 21.14
C LYS A 798 10.34 -9.65 21.46
N THR A 799 9.91 -10.88 21.80
CA THR A 799 10.82 -12.00 22.10
C THR A 799 11.57 -12.49 20.86
N ALA A 800 10.92 -12.47 19.69
CA ALA A 800 11.53 -12.79 18.40
C ALA A 800 12.45 -11.67 17.85
N GLY A 801 12.55 -10.53 18.57
CA GLY A 801 13.30 -9.36 18.12
C GLY A 801 12.64 -8.65 16.93
N GLY A 802 11.35 -8.88 16.70
CA GLY A 802 10.57 -8.28 15.64
C GLY A 802 9.89 -6.97 16.04
N PHE A 803 9.37 -6.24 15.06
CA PHE A 803 8.56 -5.04 15.26
C PHE A 803 7.07 -5.37 15.16
N PHE A 804 6.31 -5.06 16.21
CA PHE A 804 4.87 -5.27 16.22
C PHE A 804 4.14 -4.05 15.67
N ASP A 805 3.44 -4.22 14.55
CA ASP A 805 2.64 -3.16 13.94
C ASP A 805 1.26 -3.09 14.60
N GLU A 806 1.11 -2.15 15.53
CA GLU A 806 -0.16 -1.93 16.25
C GLU A 806 -1.32 -1.53 15.32
N SER A 807 -1.06 -0.98 14.13
CA SER A 807 -2.13 -0.62 13.17
C SER A 807 -2.82 -1.84 12.58
N THR A 808 -2.13 -2.98 12.58
CA THR A 808 -2.66 -4.28 12.12
C THR A 808 -3.20 -5.13 13.28
N SER A 809 -3.16 -4.59 14.50
CA SER A 809 -3.48 -5.37 15.68
C SER A 809 -4.97 -5.69 15.79
N ARG A 810 -5.26 -6.95 16.11
CA ARG A 810 -6.58 -7.55 16.28
C ARG A 810 -6.55 -8.46 17.51
N VAL A 811 -7.57 -8.40 18.36
CA VAL A 811 -7.68 -9.27 19.54
C VAL A 811 -8.08 -10.67 19.09
N ASP A 812 -7.21 -11.67 18.98
CA ASP A 812 -7.51 -13.07 18.59
C ASP A 812 -8.68 -13.66 19.44
N PRO A 813 -9.71 -14.28 18.83
CA PRO A 813 -10.92 -14.70 19.57
C PRO A 813 -10.72 -16.01 20.32
N THR A 814 -9.72 -16.81 19.93
CA THR A 814 -9.51 -18.15 20.46
C THR A 814 -8.81 -18.09 21.81
N ASP A 815 -8.00 -17.07 22.03
CA ASP A 815 -7.21 -16.89 23.26
C ASP A 815 -7.35 -15.48 23.90
N ASN A 816 -8.14 -14.58 23.30
CA ASN A 816 -8.33 -13.18 23.75
C ASN A 816 -7.03 -12.36 23.80
N THR A 817 -5.97 -12.78 23.09
CA THR A 817 -4.71 -12.04 23.03
C THR A 817 -4.71 -11.02 21.90
N VAL A 818 -4.06 -9.87 22.07
CA VAL A 818 -3.83 -8.95 20.95
C VAL A 818 -2.78 -9.58 20.05
N LYS A 819 -3.16 -9.92 18.82
CA LYS A 819 -2.25 -10.35 17.75
C LYS A 819 -2.20 -9.31 16.66
N GLY A 820 -1.15 -9.30 15.87
CA GLY A 820 -0.94 -8.33 14.81
C GLY A 820 0.29 -8.71 14.02
N THR A 821 0.57 -7.95 12.99
CA THR A 821 1.73 -8.18 12.14
C THR A 821 3.01 -7.88 12.91
N CYS A 822 3.77 -8.92 13.17
CA CYS A 822 5.12 -8.86 13.69
C CYS A 822 6.12 -8.99 12.55
N ILE A 823 6.99 -8.00 12.35
CA ILE A 823 8.07 -8.06 11.38
C ILE A 823 9.29 -8.69 12.06
N GLU A 824 9.46 -10.01 11.93
CA GLU A 824 10.62 -10.76 12.39
C GLU A 824 11.81 -10.58 11.45
N THR A 825 12.99 -10.30 12.01
CA THR A 825 14.24 -10.27 11.25
C THR A 825 14.91 -11.64 11.33
N ARG A 826 14.99 -12.35 10.20
CA ARG A 826 15.78 -13.58 10.05
C ARG A 826 17.09 -13.30 9.33
N GLU A 827 18.12 -14.05 9.68
CA GLU A 827 19.43 -14.00 9.02
C GLU A 827 19.78 -15.36 8.43
N GLU A 828 20.14 -15.37 7.15
CA GLU A 828 20.60 -16.58 6.48
C GLU A 828 22.04 -16.39 5.94
N THR A 829 22.97 -17.22 6.39
CA THR A 829 24.36 -17.18 5.90
C THR A 829 24.43 -17.53 4.42
N LYS A 830 25.00 -16.64 3.60
CA LYS A 830 25.20 -16.88 2.16
C LYS A 830 26.63 -17.31 1.88
N SER A 831 26.75 -18.35 1.06
CA SER A 831 28.02 -18.89 0.59
C SER A 831 28.30 -18.48 -0.85
N ALA A 832 29.58 -18.37 -1.20
CA ALA A 832 29.98 -18.03 -2.56
C ALA A 832 29.43 -19.02 -3.62
N GLY A 833 29.06 -18.50 -4.78
CA GLY A 833 28.66 -19.25 -5.97
C GLY A 833 27.19 -19.66 -6.04
N LYS A 834 26.39 -19.42 -5.00
CA LYS A 834 24.93 -19.66 -5.05
C LYS A 834 24.19 -18.46 -5.63
N SER A 835 23.20 -18.73 -6.49
CA SER A 835 22.27 -17.71 -7.00
C SER A 835 21.26 -17.32 -5.91
N MET A 836 20.93 -16.04 -5.87
CA MET A 836 19.95 -15.42 -4.99
C MET A 836 18.88 -14.77 -5.87
N ASN A 837 17.62 -14.94 -5.51
CA ASN A 837 16.50 -14.38 -6.25
C ASN A 837 16.12 -13.03 -5.66
N PHE A 838 16.26 -11.93 -6.41
CA PHE A 838 15.89 -10.59 -5.96
C PHE A 838 14.42 -10.23 -6.28
N SER A 839 13.67 -11.09 -6.98
CA SER A 839 12.25 -10.81 -7.29
C SER A 839 11.34 -10.85 -6.05
N ASP A 840 11.71 -11.65 -5.04
CA ASP A 840 10.99 -11.77 -3.75
C ASP A 840 10.99 -10.50 -2.90
N THR A 841 11.90 -9.57 -3.21
CA THR A 841 12.20 -8.36 -2.44
C THR A 841 12.18 -7.13 -3.35
N ALA A 842 11.41 -7.22 -4.43
CA ALA A 842 11.22 -6.14 -5.41
C ALA A 842 12.54 -5.55 -5.95
N GLY A 843 13.55 -6.40 -6.14
CA GLY A 843 14.84 -6.00 -6.69
C GLY A 843 15.87 -5.52 -5.65
N ARG A 844 15.61 -5.66 -4.35
CA ARG A 844 16.50 -5.14 -3.29
C ARG A 844 16.70 -6.13 -2.15
N LYS A 845 17.95 -6.48 -1.83
CA LYS A 845 18.30 -7.27 -0.63
C LYS A 845 19.29 -6.54 0.26
N VAL A 846 19.25 -6.85 1.55
CA VAL A 846 20.18 -6.32 2.55
C VAL A 846 21.02 -7.47 3.11
N PHE A 847 22.32 -7.24 3.25
CA PHE A 847 23.27 -8.22 3.76
C PHE A 847 23.98 -7.66 5.00
N ALA A 848 24.02 -8.41 6.09
CA ALA A 848 24.94 -8.18 7.20
C ALA A 848 26.32 -8.73 6.84
N ILE A 849 27.34 -7.89 6.90
CA ILE A 849 28.74 -8.25 6.69
C ILE A 849 29.43 -8.19 8.05
N ALA A 850 29.79 -9.35 8.59
CA ALA A 850 30.56 -9.46 9.82
C ALA A 850 32.03 -9.78 9.52
N VAL A 851 32.93 -9.00 10.10
CA VAL A 851 34.38 -9.17 9.96
C VAL A 851 35.01 -9.50 11.32
N GLY A 852 36.04 -10.35 11.30
CA GLY A 852 36.71 -10.79 12.52
C GLY A 852 37.78 -9.81 13.04
N ALA A 853 38.65 -10.31 13.92
CA ALA A 853 39.74 -9.55 14.52
C ALA A 853 40.95 -9.32 13.58
N GLN A 854 40.94 -9.93 12.40
CA GLN A 854 42.03 -9.89 11.44
C GLN A 854 41.92 -8.63 10.56
N GLU A 855 43.02 -7.88 10.48
CA GLU A 855 43.15 -6.75 9.56
C GLU A 855 43.54 -7.23 8.16
N GLY A 856 43.15 -6.47 7.14
CA GLY A 856 43.43 -6.79 5.75
C GLY A 856 42.33 -6.29 4.82
N GLN A 857 42.11 -7.02 3.73
CA GLN A 857 41.13 -6.67 2.70
C GLN A 857 40.28 -7.88 2.33
N PHE A 858 39.05 -7.63 1.90
CA PHE A 858 38.20 -8.63 1.25
C PHE A 858 37.36 -7.98 0.14
N SER A 859 36.81 -8.80 -0.76
CA SER A 859 35.94 -8.31 -1.83
C SER A 859 34.66 -9.14 -1.92
N LEU A 860 33.55 -8.45 -2.21
CA LEU A 860 32.25 -9.03 -2.50
C LEU A 860 31.86 -8.66 -3.93
N THR A 861 31.58 -9.66 -4.75
CA THR A 861 31.17 -9.48 -6.13
C THR A 861 29.78 -10.05 -6.35
N PHE A 862 28.87 -9.23 -6.84
CA PHE A 862 27.51 -9.61 -7.23
C PHE A 862 27.42 -9.58 -8.76
N ALA A 863 26.98 -10.68 -9.37
CA ALA A 863 26.90 -10.80 -10.83
C ALA A 863 25.58 -11.46 -11.25
N ASP A 864 25.02 -11.03 -12.39
CA ASP A 864 23.88 -11.68 -13.03
C ASP A 864 24.13 -13.19 -13.18
N ALA A 865 23.26 -14.01 -12.58
CA ALA A 865 23.38 -15.46 -12.62
C ALA A 865 23.16 -16.04 -14.03
N SER A 866 22.39 -15.33 -14.86
CA SER A 866 22.05 -15.74 -16.23
C SER A 866 23.20 -15.47 -17.20
N ASN A 867 24.02 -14.46 -16.91
CA ASN A 867 25.22 -14.14 -17.67
C ASN A 867 26.37 -13.65 -16.76
N PRO A 868 27.04 -14.55 -16.00
CA PRO A 868 27.99 -14.15 -14.97
C PRO A 868 29.28 -13.49 -15.49
N GLN A 869 29.59 -13.64 -16.78
CA GLN A 869 30.81 -13.12 -17.39
C GLN A 869 30.59 -11.76 -18.06
N ASP A 870 29.51 -11.62 -18.84
CA ASP A 870 29.26 -10.45 -19.68
C ASP A 870 28.01 -9.65 -19.26
N GLY A 871 27.29 -10.11 -18.23
CA GLY A 871 26.09 -9.46 -17.68
C GLY A 871 26.39 -8.40 -16.61
N ALA A 872 25.32 -7.89 -15.99
CA ALA A 872 25.43 -6.87 -14.95
C ALA A 872 26.25 -7.38 -13.74
N LYS A 873 27.24 -6.59 -13.30
CA LYS A 873 28.16 -6.97 -12.23
C LYS A 873 28.59 -5.77 -11.39
N VAL A 874 28.73 -5.96 -10.09
CA VAL A 874 29.33 -4.99 -9.17
C VAL A 874 30.28 -5.68 -8.21
N THR A 875 31.45 -5.08 -7.98
CA THR A 875 32.40 -5.56 -6.98
C THR A 875 32.68 -4.45 -5.97
N LYS A 876 32.41 -4.72 -4.69
CA LYS A 876 32.79 -3.88 -3.57
C LYS A 876 34.00 -4.48 -2.85
N THR A 877 34.94 -3.62 -2.49
CA THR A 877 36.19 -4.01 -1.85
C THR A 877 36.30 -3.26 -0.53
N PHE A 878 36.56 -3.99 0.54
CA PHE A 878 36.54 -3.48 1.90
C PHE A 878 37.91 -3.64 2.55
N THR A 879 38.31 -2.66 3.35
CA THR A 879 39.51 -2.73 4.18
C THR A 879 39.09 -2.86 5.64
N VAL A 880 39.59 -3.90 6.32
CA VAL A 880 39.39 -4.12 7.75
C VAL A 880 40.63 -3.66 8.49
N GLN A 881 40.47 -2.70 9.39
CA GLN A 881 41.59 -2.16 10.18
C GLN A 881 41.12 -1.68 11.56
N ARG A 882 42.03 -1.63 12.52
CA ARG A 882 41.81 -0.87 13.75
C ARG A 882 41.87 0.61 13.43
N LYS A 883 40.82 1.36 13.78
CA LYS A 883 40.88 2.82 13.72
C LYS A 883 41.89 3.24 14.78
N VAL A 884 43.00 3.87 14.38
CA VAL A 884 43.99 4.33 15.36
C VAL A 884 43.32 5.46 16.15
N ALA A 885 42.90 5.18 17.39
CA ALA A 885 42.37 6.22 18.26
C ALA A 885 43.39 7.37 18.31
N PRO A 886 42.94 8.62 18.21
CA PRO A 886 43.84 9.76 18.22
C PRO A 886 44.68 9.71 19.50
N ALA A 887 45.98 9.96 19.36
CA ALA A 887 46.94 9.81 20.47
C ALA A 887 46.65 10.71 21.68
N LYS A 888 45.75 11.69 21.53
CA LYS A 888 45.21 12.58 22.56
C LYS A 888 43.72 12.81 22.30
N THR A 889 42.93 12.92 23.37
CA THR A 889 41.55 13.38 23.31
C THR A 889 41.47 14.88 22.99
N GLU A 890 40.31 15.37 22.52
CA GLU A 890 40.08 16.80 22.32
C GLU A 890 40.36 17.62 23.59
N ASN A 891 39.95 17.12 24.76
CA ASN A 891 40.19 17.78 26.04
C ASN A 891 41.67 17.81 26.44
N GLU A 892 42.41 16.71 26.25
CA GLU A 892 43.86 16.70 26.46
C GLU A 892 44.58 17.64 25.50
N CYS A 893 44.13 17.71 24.25
CA CYS A 893 44.66 18.65 23.27
C CYS A 893 44.45 20.10 23.69
N LYS A 894 43.22 20.47 24.06
CA LYS A 894 42.88 21.82 24.52
C LYS A 894 43.66 22.22 25.76
N ASN A 895 43.74 21.33 26.77
CA ASN A 895 44.42 21.61 28.04
C ASN A 895 45.93 21.90 27.89
N GLU A 896 46.56 21.40 26.83
CA GLU A 896 47.95 21.70 26.49
C GLU A 896 48.13 23.04 25.73
N GLY A 897 47.05 23.77 25.49
CA GLY A 897 47.04 25.01 24.70
C GLY A 897 47.03 24.77 23.19
N ASN A 898 46.71 23.56 22.71
CA ASN A 898 46.76 23.19 21.29
C ASN A 898 45.38 23.29 20.62
N HIS A 899 45.35 23.22 19.28
CA HIS A 899 44.13 23.23 18.47
C HIS A 899 43.74 21.81 18.05
N TRP A 900 42.50 21.43 18.38
CA TRP A 900 41.90 20.18 17.92
C TRP A 900 41.31 20.35 16.53
N VAL A 901 41.70 19.51 15.57
CA VAL A 901 41.18 19.53 14.19
C VAL A 901 40.10 18.46 14.04
N PRO A 902 38.79 18.80 14.04
CA PRO A 902 37.71 17.82 14.09
C PRO A 902 37.70 16.83 12.93
N GLY A 903 38.10 17.26 11.73
CA GLY A 903 38.08 16.41 10.53
C GLY A 903 39.23 15.40 10.42
N THR A 904 40.30 15.54 11.22
CA THR A 904 41.44 14.62 11.22
C THR A 904 41.70 13.98 12.57
N GLU A 905 40.87 14.32 13.58
CA GLU A 905 41.04 13.92 14.97
C GLU A 905 42.48 14.15 15.46
N SER A 906 43.12 15.24 15.01
CA SER A 906 44.53 15.51 15.29
C SER A 906 44.71 16.74 16.17
N CYS A 907 45.72 16.69 17.03
CA CYS A 907 46.09 17.79 17.90
C CYS A 907 47.23 18.59 17.26
N LYS A 908 46.94 19.80 16.79
CA LYS A 908 47.93 20.72 16.22
C LYS A 908 48.45 21.67 17.27
N LYS A 909 49.77 21.73 17.42
CA LYS A 909 50.40 22.63 18.40
C LYS A 909 50.14 24.09 18.03
N LEU A 910 49.58 24.86 18.95
CA LEU A 910 49.53 26.31 18.80
C LEU A 910 50.82 26.92 19.38
N PRO A 911 51.39 27.92 18.69
CA PRO A 911 52.49 28.68 19.22
C PRO A 911 52.14 29.41 20.54
N ASP A 912 53.13 29.56 21.41
CA ASP A 912 52.99 30.31 22.65
C ASP A 912 53.31 31.80 22.42
N VAL A 913 52.26 32.60 22.30
CA VAL A 913 52.34 34.03 22.00
C VAL A 913 52.60 34.89 23.25
N SER A 914 52.67 34.28 24.42
CA SER A 914 52.95 34.94 25.70
C SER A 914 54.45 35.16 25.96
N SER A 915 55.34 34.57 25.13
CA SER A 915 56.78 34.44 25.42
C SER A 915 57.72 35.43 24.71
N ALA A 916 57.19 36.35 23.93
CA ALA A 916 58.01 37.27 23.13
C ALA A 916 58.57 38.44 23.96
N LYS A 917 59.75 38.21 24.56
CA LYS A 917 60.67 39.17 25.24
C LYS A 917 60.50 39.35 26.75
N GLY A 918 60.64 38.26 27.51
CA GLY A 918 61.06 38.32 28.91
C GLY A 918 61.24 36.94 29.54
N PRO A 919 62.24 36.70 30.40
CA PRO A 919 62.40 35.43 31.08
C PRO A 919 61.30 35.27 32.14
N GLY A 920 60.19 34.62 31.78
CA GLY A 920 59.07 34.39 32.69
C GLY A 920 57.78 33.82 32.09
N GLY A 921 57.55 33.94 30.77
CA GLY A 921 56.35 33.37 30.12
C GLY A 921 55.03 33.90 30.67
N ALA A 922 54.95 35.21 30.94
CA ALA A 922 53.79 35.85 31.54
C ALA A 922 53.10 36.74 30.49
N SER A 923 51.76 36.66 30.40
CA SER A 923 50.97 37.54 29.54
C SER A 923 51.02 38.99 30.05
N GLY A 924 50.99 39.95 29.13
CA GLY A 924 50.97 41.37 29.46
C GLY A 924 49.66 41.73 30.16
N MET A 925 49.73 42.61 31.16
CA MET A 925 48.55 43.10 31.87
C MET A 925 48.57 44.63 31.91
N VAL A 926 47.49 45.26 31.49
CA VAL A 926 47.22 46.69 31.74
C VAL A 926 46.25 46.76 32.91
N LYS A 927 46.67 47.34 34.04
CA LYS A 927 45.79 47.52 35.19
C LYS A 927 44.77 48.64 34.92
N ALA A 928 43.72 48.69 35.71
CA ALA A 928 42.68 49.71 35.62
C ALA A 928 43.20 51.17 35.72
N ASP A 929 44.34 51.39 36.37
CA ASP A 929 45.00 52.71 36.49
C ASP A 929 45.92 53.05 35.29
N GLY A 930 45.96 52.18 34.27
CA GLY A 930 46.81 52.30 33.09
C GLY A 930 48.26 51.86 33.30
N SER A 931 48.64 51.41 34.51
CA SER A 931 49.99 50.87 34.74
C SER A 931 50.15 49.47 34.15
N LEU A 932 51.36 49.17 33.67
CA LEU A 932 51.69 47.87 33.11
C LEU A 932 52.08 46.87 34.22
N GLY A 933 51.70 45.61 34.04
CA GLY A 933 52.04 44.47 34.88
C GLY A 933 52.02 43.18 34.07
N ASN A 934 52.12 42.04 34.75
CA ASN A 934 52.16 40.71 34.14
C ASN A 934 51.13 39.77 34.81
N SER A 935 50.62 38.77 34.08
CA SER A 935 49.74 37.70 34.55
C SER A 935 50.34 36.32 34.23
N ASN A 936 50.07 35.29 35.04
CA ASN A 936 50.49 33.92 34.74
C ASN A 936 49.57 33.23 33.72
N ALA A 937 48.54 33.92 33.23
CA ALA A 937 47.76 33.44 32.11
C ALA A 937 48.67 33.17 30.90
N LYS A 938 48.39 32.10 30.17
CA LYS A 938 49.10 31.76 28.93
C LYS A 938 48.15 31.90 27.77
N ILE A 939 48.60 32.58 26.74
CA ILE A 939 47.82 32.78 25.53
C ILE A 939 48.62 32.13 24.41
N HIS A 940 47.98 31.17 23.76
CA HIS A 940 48.48 30.48 22.58
C HIS A 940 47.69 30.97 21.37
N GLY A 941 48.35 31.09 20.22
CA GLY A 941 47.68 31.56 19.02
C GLY A 941 48.54 31.46 17.80
N GLY A 942 47.91 31.29 16.65
CA GLY A 942 48.62 31.21 15.40
C GLY A 942 47.71 31.28 14.18
N ALA A 943 48.37 31.39 13.04
CA ALA A 943 47.76 31.51 11.74
C ALA A 943 48.21 30.31 10.88
N ALA A 944 47.28 29.66 10.19
CA ALA A 944 47.56 28.57 9.26
C ALA A 944 46.88 28.82 7.90
N HIS A 945 47.55 28.39 6.83
CA HIS A 945 47.04 28.45 5.47
C HIS A 945 46.80 27.01 4.98
N GLY A 946 45.56 26.70 4.60
CA GLY A 946 45.14 25.32 4.32
C GLY A 946 45.48 24.36 5.47
N ASN A 947 46.16 23.25 5.15
CA ASN A 947 46.51 22.22 6.13
C ASN A 947 47.85 22.45 6.87
N ALA A 948 48.50 23.61 6.71
CA ALA A 948 49.80 23.90 7.31
C ALA A 948 49.78 23.91 8.86
N ASP A 949 50.98 23.95 9.46
CA ASP A 949 51.16 24.16 10.90
C ASP A 949 50.89 25.63 11.26
N PHE A 950 50.37 25.87 12.46
CA PHE A 950 50.14 27.22 12.99
C PHE A 950 51.46 27.92 13.32
N GLN A 951 51.62 29.16 12.88
CA GLN A 951 52.82 29.97 13.12
C GLN A 951 52.52 31.24 13.93
N GLN A 952 53.47 31.62 14.79
CA GLN A 952 53.41 32.81 15.67
C GLN A 952 54.05 34.04 15.04
N ASP A 953 55.24 33.86 14.49
CA ASP A 953 56.00 34.96 13.91
C ASP A 953 55.54 35.20 12.47
N LEU A 954 55.32 36.46 12.14
CA LEU A 954 55.41 36.94 10.75
C LEU A 954 56.72 36.36 10.17
N PRO A 955 56.68 35.52 9.12
CA PRO A 955 55.77 35.60 7.97
C PRO A 955 54.99 34.29 7.64
N VAL A 956 53.64 34.34 7.61
CA VAL A 956 52.83 33.42 6.78
C VAL A 956 52.38 34.19 5.51
N PRO A 957 53.08 34.02 4.37
CA PRO A 957 52.73 34.67 3.12
C PRO A 957 51.45 34.10 2.52
N ILE A 958 50.53 34.98 2.10
CA ILE A 958 49.40 34.60 1.24
C ILE A 958 49.85 34.74 -0.21
N THR A 959 50.43 33.67 -0.77
CA THR A 959 50.81 33.57 -2.19
C THR A 959 49.83 32.70 -2.95
N GLY A 960 48.61 33.20 -3.17
CA GLY A 960 47.59 32.43 -3.88
C GLY A 960 46.34 33.26 -4.12
N GLY A 961 45.91 33.36 -5.37
CA GLY A 961 44.69 34.10 -5.72
C GLY A 961 43.43 33.47 -5.12
N ALA A 962 42.53 34.31 -4.63
CA ALA A 962 41.07 34.19 -4.44
C ALA A 962 40.39 32.90 -3.91
N SER A 963 41.06 31.77 -3.66
CA SER A 963 40.36 30.49 -3.33
C SER A 963 40.92 29.66 -2.17
N GLU A 964 42.01 30.07 -1.51
CA GLU A 964 42.60 29.26 -0.44
C GLU A 964 42.08 29.68 0.95
N GLU A 965 41.62 28.70 1.74
CA GLU A 965 41.11 28.93 3.11
C GLU A 965 42.27 29.19 4.08
N PHE A 966 42.12 30.22 4.92
CA PHE A 966 43.00 30.49 6.05
C PHE A 966 42.25 30.28 7.37
N GLU A 967 42.99 29.94 8.42
CA GLU A 967 42.46 29.69 9.75
C GLU A 967 43.29 30.42 10.84
N LEU A 968 42.58 31.09 11.75
CA LEU A 968 43.10 31.82 12.90
C LEU A 968 42.46 31.27 14.17
N VAL A 969 43.29 30.73 15.04
CA VAL A 969 42.86 30.13 16.31
C VAL A 969 43.72 30.70 17.43
N GLY A 970 43.08 30.97 18.57
CA GLY A 970 43.78 31.19 19.83
C GLY A 970 43.20 30.35 20.95
N THR A 971 44.00 30.11 21.98
CA THR A 971 43.61 29.42 23.21
C THR A 971 44.12 30.22 24.40
N ILE A 972 43.25 30.50 25.37
CA ILE A 972 43.58 31.17 26.63
C ILE A 972 43.60 30.11 27.73
N ILE A 973 44.72 30.01 28.45
CA ILE A 973 44.84 29.31 29.72
C ILE A 973 44.83 30.38 30.79
N PHE A 974 43.74 30.49 31.54
CA PHE A 974 43.54 31.55 32.53
C PHE A 974 44.48 31.38 33.75
N ASP A 975 44.80 32.48 34.42
CA ASP A 975 45.55 32.45 35.68
C ASP A 975 44.70 31.79 36.78
N ASP A 976 45.31 30.88 37.57
CA ASP A 976 44.65 30.22 38.70
C ASP A 976 44.00 31.21 39.67
N THR A 977 44.59 32.40 39.81
CA THR A 977 44.07 33.47 40.67
C THR A 977 42.83 34.16 40.12
N ASP A 978 42.43 33.88 38.88
CA ASP A 978 41.24 34.41 38.22
C ASP A 978 40.04 33.45 38.24
N VAL A 979 40.25 32.19 38.64
CA VAL A 979 39.16 31.22 38.85
C VAL A 979 38.15 31.76 39.87
N GLY A 980 36.86 31.68 39.53
CA GLY A 980 35.75 32.23 40.31
C GLY A 980 35.46 33.72 40.08
N LYS A 981 36.23 34.42 39.22
CA LYS A 981 35.93 35.79 38.80
C LYS A 981 35.07 35.79 37.53
N LYS A 982 34.28 36.86 37.36
CA LYS A 982 33.67 37.18 36.07
C LYS A 982 34.77 37.62 35.11
N ILE A 983 34.81 37.07 33.90
CA ILE A 983 35.77 37.48 32.88
C ILE A 983 35.08 37.77 31.56
N GLU A 984 35.71 38.62 30.76
CA GLU A 984 35.25 38.96 29.42
C GLU A 984 36.40 38.70 28.44
N VAL A 985 36.23 37.74 27.54
CA VAL A 985 37.25 37.45 26.52
C VAL A 985 37.23 38.55 25.47
N VAL A 986 38.41 39.07 25.13
CA VAL A 986 38.60 40.20 24.21
C VAL A 986 39.48 39.78 23.04
N VAL A 987 39.01 40.04 21.82
CA VAL A 987 39.78 39.90 20.58
C VAL A 987 39.94 41.27 19.93
N LEU A 988 41.18 41.65 19.67
CA LEU A 988 41.59 42.92 19.09
C LEU A 988 42.22 42.65 17.72
N ILE A 989 41.63 43.20 16.67
CA ILE A 989 42.12 43.03 15.30
C ILE A 989 42.66 44.38 14.82
N GLY A 990 43.94 44.40 14.45
CA GLY A 990 44.62 45.53 13.84
C GLY A 990 44.93 45.26 12.38
N LEU A 991 44.62 46.22 11.51
CA LEU A 991 45.05 46.22 10.10
C LEU A 991 46.18 47.25 9.93
N GLU A 992 47.33 46.79 9.45
CA GLU A 992 48.49 47.61 9.13
C GLU A 992 48.66 47.63 7.60
N ILE A 993 48.40 48.78 6.97
CA ILE A 993 48.69 48.99 5.54
C ILE A 993 50.12 49.52 5.43
N ILE A 994 50.96 48.84 4.66
CA ILE A 994 52.36 49.20 4.43
C ILE A 994 52.41 49.97 3.10
N THR A 995 52.40 51.30 3.17
CA THR A 995 52.49 52.14 1.96
C THR A 995 53.87 52.04 1.34
N LYS A 996 53.93 51.94 0.00
CA LYS A 996 55.16 51.74 -0.78
C LYS A 996 56.13 52.94 -0.78
N ASN A 997 55.78 54.07 -0.16
CA ASN A 997 56.55 55.31 -0.30
C ASN A 997 57.62 55.46 0.79
N THR A 998 58.89 55.45 0.39
CA THR A 998 60.08 55.56 1.27
C THR A 998 60.19 56.88 2.05
N PHE A 999 59.26 57.82 1.84
CA PHE A 999 59.21 59.13 2.49
C PHE A 999 58.00 59.33 3.43
N ASP A 1000 57.08 58.36 3.53
CA ASP A 1000 55.93 58.46 4.42
C ASP A 1000 56.16 57.60 5.66
N THR A 1001 56.71 58.19 6.73
CA THR A 1001 57.05 57.49 7.98
C THR A 1001 55.84 57.18 8.86
N ASN A 1002 54.63 57.43 8.38
CA ASN A 1002 53.40 57.23 9.14
C ASN A 1002 52.68 55.98 8.64
N SER A 1003 53.07 54.80 9.15
CA SER A 1003 52.19 53.63 9.09
C SER A 1003 50.84 54.03 9.70
N VAL A 1004 49.78 54.00 8.90
CA VAL A 1004 48.43 54.23 9.43
C VAL A 1004 47.98 52.92 10.06
N PHE A 1005 47.95 52.89 11.39
CA PHE A 1005 47.42 51.78 12.16
C PHE A 1005 45.94 52.01 12.43
N TRP A 1006 45.09 51.11 11.93
CA TRP A 1006 43.69 51.07 12.29
C TRP A 1006 43.48 49.94 13.30
N PHE A 1007 43.13 50.30 14.53
CA PHE A 1007 42.67 49.36 15.55
C PHE A 1007 41.17 49.50 15.68
N GLN A 1008 40.44 48.39 15.56
CA GLN A 1008 39.01 48.36 15.86
C GLN A 1008 38.79 47.46 17.08
N MET A 1009 38.31 48.06 18.17
CA MET A 1009 37.86 47.35 19.36
C MET A 1009 36.36 47.09 19.22
N TYR A 1010 35.94 45.82 19.25
CA TYR A 1010 34.53 45.46 19.25
C TYR A 1010 34.05 45.41 20.70
N THR A 1011 32.98 46.15 21.02
CA THR A 1011 32.55 46.39 22.42
C THR A 1011 31.09 46.05 22.71
N ASP A 1012 30.36 45.39 21.80
CA ASP A 1012 28.99 44.96 22.05
C ASP A 1012 28.62 43.57 21.49
N ASP A 1013 27.56 42.98 22.07
CA ASP A 1013 27.01 41.65 21.78
C ASP A 1013 26.15 41.62 20.48
N SER A 1014 26.16 42.68 19.67
CA SER A 1014 25.15 42.87 18.61
C SER A 1014 25.32 41.96 17.38
N GLY A 1015 26.37 41.13 17.33
CA GLY A 1015 26.54 40.08 16.33
C GLY A 1015 26.68 40.55 14.88
N ASN A 1016 26.77 41.86 14.63
CA ASN A 1016 26.91 42.43 13.29
C ASN A 1016 28.30 43.04 13.12
N ALA A 1017 29.23 42.26 12.57
CA ALA A 1017 30.52 42.77 12.09
C ALA A 1017 30.58 42.67 10.56
N ALA A 1018 29.95 43.61 9.85
CA ALA A 1018 30.39 43.92 8.49
C ALA A 1018 31.63 44.82 8.60
N PHE A 1019 32.77 44.36 8.08
CA PHE A 1019 34.01 45.11 8.01
C PHE A 1019 33.84 46.22 6.94
N ASP A 1020 33.18 47.33 7.28
CA ASP A 1020 32.90 48.41 6.32
C ASP A 1020 34.10 49.38 6.24
N LEU A 1021 35.11 49.01 5.45
CA LEU A 1021 36.30 49.83 5.21
C LEU A 1021 36.06 50.81 4.05
N ALA A 1022 34.99 51.61 4.11
CA ALA A 1022 34.73 52.64 3.13
C ALA A 1022 35.61 53.87 3.41
N ASN A 1023 36.82 53.92 2.84
CA ASN A 1023 37.41 55.15 2.24
C ASN A 1023 38.82 54.92 1.69
N GLY A 1024 39.00 55.15 0.37
CA GLY A 1024 40.24 55.71 -0.18
C GLY A 1024 40.95 54.90 -1.25
N LEU A 1025 41.24 53.61 -1.03
CA LEU A 1025 42.13 52.83 -1.91
C LEU A 1025 41.78 51.32 -1.87
N GLY A 1026 40.90 50.88 -2.77
CA GLY A 1026 40.60 49.45 -2.99
C GLY A 1026 39.52 48.88 -2.07
N ASP A 1027 38.51 48.25 -2.67
CA ASP A 1027 37.32 47.71 -1.99
C ASP A 1027 37.68 46.39 -1.26
N LEU A 1028 37.80 46.41 0.07
CA LEU A 1028 37.97 45.22 0.93
C LEU A 1028 36.59 44.68 1.38
N THR A 1029 35.55 44.84 0.56
CA THR A 1029 34.13 44.65 0.90
C THR A 1029 33.67 43.20 0.99
N SER A 1030 34.53 42.21 0.71
CA SER A 1030 34.12 40.80 0.58
C SER A 1030 34.88 39.80 1.45
N VAL A 1031 35.59 40.21 2.51
CA VAL A 1031 36.06 39.24 3.51
C VAL A 1031 34.86 38.77 4.34
N GLY A 1032 34.28 37.63 3.95
CA GLY A 1032 33.21 36.97 4.68
C GLY A 1032 33.72 36.42 6.01
N LEU A 1033 33.78 37.26 7.05
CA LEU A 1033 34.17 36.89 8.42
C LEU A 1033 32.95 36.33 9.17
N SER A 1034 32.43 35.18 8.75
CA SER A 1034 31.14 34.63 9.21
C SER A 1034 31.14 34.02 10.63
N TYR A 1035 32.21 34.14 11.42
CA TYR A 1035 32.33 33.40 12.70
C TYR A 1035 32.89 34.18 13.90
N LEU A 1036 33.00 35.51 13.85
CA LEU A 1036 33.40 36.26 15.03
C LEU A 1036 32.20 36.36 16.00
N LYS A 1037 32.24 35.60 17.11
CA LYS A 1037 31.64 36.06 18.37
C LYS A 1037 32.71 36.91 19.06
N PRO A 1038 32.74 38.24 18.84
CA PRO A 1038 33.83 39.09 19.32
C PRO A 1038 33.90 39.20 20.85
N PHE A 1039 32.89 38.67 21.55
CA PHE A 1039 32.72 38.79 22.98
C PHE A 1039 32.15 37.50 23.56
N GLN A 1040 32.83 36.95 24.57
CA GLN A 1040 32.30 35.88 25.42
C GLN A 1040 32.46 36.31 26.87
N THR A 1041 31.33 36.57 27.53
CA THR A 1041 31.28 36.82 28.96
C THR A 1041 31.14 35.49 29.70
N ILE A 1042 32.01 35.25 30.67
CA ILE A 1042 31.87 34.14 31.62
C ILE A 1042 31.55 34.75 32.98
N ASP A 1043 30.33 34.55 33.46
CA ASP A 1043 29.87 35.15 34.71
C ASP A 1043 30.64 34.66 35.95
N SER A 1044 31.19 33.45 35.89
CA SER A 1044 32.14 32.91 36.89
C SER A 1044 33.02 31.86 36.23
N LEU A 1045 34.32 32.13 36.10
CA LEU A 1045 35.28 31.18 35.53
C LEU A 1045 35.37 29.92 36.40
N SER A 1046 34.92 28.76 35.91
CA SER A 1046 35.01 27.49 36.64
C SER A 1046 36.36 26.80 36.42
N GLU A 1047 36.69 25.81 37.24
CA GLU A 1047 37.90 24.99 37.02
C GLU A 1047 37.84 24.22 35.68
N ALA A 1048 36.64 23.92 35.18
CA ALA A 1048 36.43 23.29 33.88
C ALA A 1048 36.65 24.25 32.70
N ASP A 1049 36.50 25.56 32.92
CA ASP A 1049 36.65 26.61 31.90
C ASP A 1049 38.04 27.26 31.89
N LYS A 1050 38.96 26.73 32.72
CA LYS A 1050 40.33 27.22 32.89
C LYS A 1050 41.13 27.30 31.59
N VAL A 1051 40.74 26.51 30.59
CA VAL A 1051 41.27 26.58 29.24
C VAL A 1051 40.15 26.80 28.24
N MET A 1052 40.26 27.87 27.46
CA MET A 1052 39.26 28.26 26.49
C MET A 1052 39.89 28.40 25.11
N SER A 1053 39.45 27.58 24.16
CA SER A 1053 39.75 27.77 22.74
C SER A 1053 38.80 28.82 22.16
N VAL A 1054 39.37 29.83 21.53
CA VAL A 1054 38.68 30.92 20.85
C VAL A 1054 38.94 30.76 19.35
N PRO A 1055 37.98 30.22 18.58
CA PRO A 1055 38.05 30.29 17.13
C PRO A 1055 37.90 31.75 16.73
N ILE A 1056 38.89 32.30 16.02
CA ILE A 1056 38.92 33.75 15.73
C ILE A 1056 38.41 33.99 14.32
N VAL A 1057 38.97 33.33 13.30
CA VAL A 1057 38.48 33.45 11.91
C VAL A 1057 38.80 32.17 11.12
N LYS A 1058 37.83 31.68 10.33
CA LYS A 1058 38.07 30.75 9.22
C LYS A 1058 37.37 31.29 7.98
N GLY A 1059 38.08 31.43 6.85
CA GLY A 1059 37.50 32.00 5.64
C GLY A 1059 38.45 32.04 4.45
N SER A 1060 38.00 32.63 3.35
CA SER A 1060 38.78 32.88 2.14
C SER A 1060 38.77 34.36 1.78
N LEU A 1061 39.87 34.86 1.19
CA LEU A 1061 39.98 36.23 0.73
C LEU A 1061 39.43 36.33 -0.71
N GLY A 1062 38.12 36.53 -0.86
CA GLY A 1062 37.52 36.80 -2.16
C GLY A 1062 37.74 38.25 -2.58
N GLY A 1063 38.27 38.50 -3.79
CA GLY A 1063 38.22 39.81 -4.46
C GLY A 1063 39.20 40.90 -4.00
N VAL A 1064 40.14 40.60 -3.11
CA VAL A 1064 41.14 41.60 -2.66
C VAL A 1064 42.22 41.79 -3.73
N ASP A 1065 42.29 42.98 -4.32
CA ASP A 1065 43.39 43.36 -5.21
C ASP A 1065 44.69 43.55 -4.41
N THR A 1066 45.54 42.53 -4.40
CA THR A 1066 46.83 42.55 -3.70
C THR A 1066 47.93 43.31 -4.45
N ALA A 1067 47.64 43.90 -5.62
CA ALA A 1067 48.66 44.49 -6.48
C ALA A 1067 49.11 45.91 -6.05
N ALA A 1068 48.36 46.62 -5.20
CA ALA A 1068 48.57 48.05 -4.96
C ALA A 1068 49.42 48.39 -3.73
N ASP A 1069 49.20 47.79 -2.56
CA ASP A 1069 50.01 48.00 -1.35
C ASP A 1069 49.96 46.76 -0.41
N PRO A 1070 51.10 46.30 0.13
CA PRO A 1070 51.10 45.18 1.08
C PRO A 1070 50.44 45.57 2.40
N TRP A 1071 49.65 44.67 3.00
CA TRP A 1071 49.02 44.88 4.31
C TRP A 1071 49.24 43.68 5.24
N ARG A 1072 49.06 43.90 6.55
CA ARG A 1072 49.15 42.88 7.60
C ARG A 1072 47.93 42.93 8.51
N ILE A 1073 47.41 41.76 8.89
CA ILE A 1073 46.45 41.63 9.99
C ILE A 1073 47.20 41.19 11.24
N LYS A 1074 46.96 41.87 12.36
CA LYS A 1074 47.51 41.58 13.68
C LYS A 1074 46.38 41.28 14.65
N ILE A 1075 46.45 40.17 15.35
CA ILE A 1075 45.43 39.76 16.31
C ILE A 1075 46.04 39.72 17.70
N TYR A 1076 45.44 40.48 18.61
CA TYR A 1076 45.67 40.39 20.03
C TYR A 1076 44.47 39.69 20.68
N LEU A 1077 44.74 38.67 21.48
CA LEU A 1077 43.78 37.89 22.24
C LEU A 1077 44.06 38.13 23.72
N GLY A 1078 43.00 38.24 24.51
CA GLY A 1078 43.10 38.49 25.94
C GLY A 1078 41.77 38.36 26.66
N TYR A 1079 41.73 38.81 27.91
CA TYR A 1079 40.51 38.91 28.69
C TYR A 1079 40.57 40.07 29.68
N ARG A 1080 39.40 40.62 30.00
CA ARG A 1080 39.21 41.71 30.96
C ARG A 1080 38.66 41.18 32.28
N LEU A 1081 39.23 41.66 33.37
CA LEU A 1081 38.80 41.39 34.74
C LEU A 1081 37.73 42.39 35.19
N PRO A 1082 36.95 42.07 36.26
CA PRO A 1082 35.88 42.96 36.76
C PRO A 1082 36.37 44.32 37.25
N ASP A 1083 37.64 44.40 37.66
CA ASP A 1083 38.27 45.64 38.11
C ASP A 1083 38.69 46.56 36.95
N GLY A 1084 38.55 46.11 35.70
CA GLY A 1084 38.92 46.83 34.48
C GLY A 1084 40.32 46.49 33.96
N SER A 1085 41.07 45.62 34.63
CA SER A 1085 42.39 45.18 34.15
C SER A 1085 42.26 44.30 32.90
N LEU A 1086 43.13 44.50 31.91
CA LEU A 1086 43.18 43.74 30.66
C LEU A 1086 44.44 42.87 30.61
N ILE A 1087 44.27 41.57 30.46
CA ILE A 1087 45.36 40.60 30.27
C ILE A 1087 45.36 40.18 28.81
N TYR A 1088 46.51 40.23 28.13
CA TYR A 1088 46.59 40.04 26.68
C TYR A 1088 47.96 39.49 26.24
N ASN A 1089 48.04 38.95 25.02
CA ASN A 1089 49.31 38.58 24.41
C ASN A 1089 50.09 39.83 23.97
N GLU A 1090 51.35 39.98 24.39
CA GLU A 1090 52.14 41.14 23.99
C GLU A 1090 52.52 41.13 22.50
N SER A 1091 52.63 39.94 21.90
CA SER A 1091 52.91 39.77 20.47
C SER A 1091 51.70 39.27 19.71
N PRO A 1092 51.20 40.01 18.72
CA PRO A 1092 50.06 39.58 17.92
C PRO A 1092 50.44 38.46 16.96
N PHE A 1093 49.45 37.66 16.57
CA PHE A 1093 49.57 36.68 15.49
C PHE A 1093 48.67 37.08 14.31
N GLY A 1094 48.97 36.62 13.09
CA GLY A 1094 48.19 36.95 11.89
C GLY A 1094 48.94 36.72 10.57
N PHE A 1095 48.45 37.30 9.48
CA PHE A 1095 48.99 37.12 8.11
C PHE A 1095 49.40 38.44 7.46
N TYR A 1096 50.12 38.34 6.35
CA TYR A 1096 50.43 39.47 5.47
C TYR A 1096 50.35 39.07 3.99
N THR A 1097 50.14 40.06 3.11
CA THR A 1097 50.25 39.88 1.66
C THR A 1097 51.69 40.07 1.20
N ASP A 1098 52.20 39.15 0.38
CA ASP A 1098 53.56 39.23 -0.15
C ASP A 1098 53.82 40.47 -1.01
N TYR A 1099 55.09 40.86 -1.08
CA TYR A 1099 55.62 42.08 -1.72
C TYR A 1099 55.74 41.98 -3.24
#